data_AF-A0A1F3VGI3-F1
#
_entry.id   AF-A0A1F3VGI3-F1
#
_cell.length_a   1.000
_cell.length_b   1.000
_cell.length_c   1.000
_cell.angle_alpha   90.00
_cell.angle_beta   90.00
_cell.angle_gamma   90.00
#
_symmetry.space_group_name_H-M   'P 1'
#
loop_
_entity.id
_entity.type
_entity.pdbx_description
1 polymer ?
#
loop_
_entity_poly.entity_id
_entity_poly.type
_entity_poly.pdbx_seq_one_letter_code
_entity_poly.pdbx_strand_id
1 'polypeptide(L)'
;MFKNKLKIFQSIFLLICLTSIFHIYSANSISDKRSYFDQKREFPNYFLPEQYRTMALDKIPPEVITQQKELVEKALHSIFKRITLATVAEDGSIKFERYFENLEKLLKKIDPTVRIHSAGGNVRAGMSYLYDNIQTKIVNNPQLSSSDVLKEIASDVNDINGFDVRGVGSDMDVFLSGDQTKLKELSYAAKKYTHALEKTLNLAQLDEKGLKRSLIVRGDFKELGTQTELSSLQGGSSIDLLSLDMTSGALKSPPRYPQVVSDLIKGEFEFLLPIDRVAMKDPTETVIRGTRTMMELPFLSIKNEEDLKRELKLIPLENFSERASGQFDKMVRNARWGGAHNRFHRGAPGSIESITLEISEKVSKDKKNIMIPKFVDHAPIENRPSVLSFPKEYLIDPDTFLKEFTDNGVLYHGTPKVENGLAILHGGMFESSKVQGQAWHGSGAYASPQLKVVNEYTKEVGIVLPVELRKDYPIRIVDLDKLIQNSVLYEKLNNEAKLEKVTLNELLHKKYDIDLIKCLNRENEVYVMIQNTAVFHKGSPKTLIIGIANQIVNDSLPVLQRAALFHSYSNLYISLGVNKSDMPDPVTLKAILEPQIKNAIEEKIRIGTIRISEKATVFDMVEELSAFISPKELSKFMIEKSIEHGNKSRTFYNIVSNCISHLTEDEDIVEIYQLLLERVKKYKDLELLETLLKRYQWNPHLKDIVPLYEPFLEILADREFRVSKLEFHSEYHYTYFMDWVKTKLPSDDMISLFKKLIEKGIEQKKYNMVDEVVRSVNKMSDKNTKMVLYAWLIEKSKEQKNTRLISNLVRYNLRDADVRDMSNLFKTVVELKDPDILESLVESSFIKTPHEDQFAFHILLMEKAEELKDVRVFEKLYPGYNGFPDNYNQETKNKIFPILQYMRDNQKDINWNEKDVDWKVVRQMIDKAKQPPLRIIKFVEELTPSSLKKNESLFGKCLSRMLGR
;
A
#
# COMPACT_ATOMS: atom_id res chain seq x y z
N MET A 1 77.81 50.40 -36.54
CA MET A 1 76.48 50.32 -37.18
C MET A 1 76.05 48.89 -37.55
N PHE A 2 76.87 48.09 -38.25
CA PHE A 2 76.47 46.74 -38.72
C PHE A 2 76.12 45.76 -37.58
N LYS A 3 76.86 45.76 -36.46
CA LYS A 3 76.58 44.92 -35.29
C LYS A 3 75.21 45.21 -34.62
N ASN A 4 74.76 46.46 -34.64
CA ASN A 4 73.45 46.82 -34.07
C ASN A 4 72.31 46.37 -34.98
N LYS A 5 72.48 46.49 -36.30
CA LYS A 5 71.50 45.95 -37.27
C LYS A 5 71.38 44.43 -37.17
N LEU A 6 72.49 43.71 -36.97
CA LEU A 6 72.49 42.26 -36.79
C LEU A 6 71.79 41.83 -35.49
N LYS A 7 72.02 42.53 -34.37
CA LYS A 7 71.32 42.25 -33.11
C LYS A 7 69.81 42.52 -33.20
N ILE A 8 69.42 43.60 -33.89
CA ILE A 8 68.00 43.91 -34.13
C ILE A 8 67.37 42.82 -35.01
N PHE A 9 68.06 42.39 -36.07
CA PHE A 9 67.57 41.33 -36.94
C PHE A 9 67.45 39.98 -36.21
N GLN A 10 68.43 39.61 -35.39
CA GLN A 10 68.37 38.41 -34.55
C GLN A 10 67.23 38.46 -33.54
N SER A 11 66.97 39.63 -32.94
CA SER A 11 65.87 39.82 -31.99
C SER A 11 64.51 39.74 -32.67
N ILE A 12 64.37 40.33 -33.87
CA ILE A 12 63.14 40.23 -34.67
C ILE A 12 62.92 38.79 -35.14
N PHE A 13 63.98 38.11 -35.60
CA PHE A 13 63.88 36.71 -36.01
C PHE A 13 63.50 35.79 -34.85
N LEU A 14 64.09 35.99 -33.66
CA LEU A 14 63.72 35.26 -32.45
C LEU A 14 62.26 35.53 -32.04
N LEU A 15 61.80 36.78 -32.15
CA LEU A 15 60.42 37.16 -31.86
C LEU A 15 59.43 36.53 -32.86
N ILE A 16 59.77 36.47 -34.14
CA ILE A 16 58.97 35.79 -35.19
C ILE A 16 58.92 34.28 -34.92
N CYS A 17 60.05 33.66 -34.58
CA CYS A 17 60.09 32.24 -34.22
C CYS A 17 59.26 31.95 -32.97
N LEU A 18 59.37 32.78 -31.92
CA LEU A 18 58.60 32.61 -30.68
C LEU A 18 57.10 32.84 -30.90
N THR A 19 56.70 33.85 -31.68
CA THR A 19 55.28 34.08 -32.01
C THR A 19 54.72 32.98 -32.91
N SER A 20 55.51 32.43 -33.84
CA SER A 20 55.11 31.28 -34.66
C SER A 20 54.98 30.01 -33.82
N ILE A 21 55.91 29.74 -32.89
CA ILE A 21 55.81 28.64 -31.94
C ILE A 21 54.59 28.83 -31.02
N PHE A 22 54.33 30.06 -30.56
CA PHE A 22 53.16 30.37 -29.73
C PHE A 22 51.85 30.24 -30.51
N HIS A 23 51.81 30.59 -31.80
CA HIS A 23 50.66 30.35 -32.68
C HIS A 23 50.47 28.86 -33.01
N ILE A 24 51.55 28.10 -33.18
CA ILE A 24 51.46 26.65 -33.35
C ILE A 24 51.02 25.99 -32.03
N TYR A 25 51.49 26.46 -30.88
CA TYR A 25 51.04 25.98 -29.57
C TYR A 25 49.61 26.41 -29.24
N SER A 26 49.18 27.63 -29.62
CA SER A 26 47.81 28.09 -29.41
C SER A 26 46.83 27.48 -30.40
N ALA A 27 47.27 27.23 -31.65
CA ALA A 27 46.49 26.48 -32.63
C ALA A 27 46.42 24.99 -32.29
N ASN A 28 47.46 24.41 -31.68
CA ASN A 28 47.43 23.05 -31.16
C ASN A 28 46.76 22.97 -29.77
N SER A 29 46.65 24.07 -29.01
CA SER A 29 45.78 24.13 -27.82
C SER A 29 44.30 24.28 -28.20
N ILE A 30 43.97 24.45 -29.50
CA ILE A 30 42.62 24.19 -30.03
C ILE A 30 42.28 22.68 -29.95
N SER A 31 43.25 21.81 -29.63
CA SER A 31 42.95 20.42 -29.21
C SER A 31 42.06 20.33 -27.97
N ASP A 32 41.93 21.40 -27.15
CA ASP A 32 40.92 21.48 -26.09
C ASP A 32 39.48 21.42 -26.63
N LYS A 33 39.22 21.75 -27.90
CA LYS A 33 37.88 21.60 -28.52
C LYS A 33 37.44 20.15 -28.69
N ARG A 34 38.35 19.17 -28.61
CA ARG A 34 37.95 17.75 -28.62
C ARG A 34 37.40 17.27 -27.27
N SER A 35 37.60 18.02 -26.18
CA SER A 35 37.08 17.66 -24.85
C SER A 35 35.58 17.93 -24.72
N TYR A 36 35.08 19.02 -25.32
CA TYR A 36 33.68 19.42 -25.23
C TYR A 36 32.77 18.62 -26.19
N PHE A 37 31.48 18.61 -25.86
CA PHE A 37 30.42 18.00 -26.68
C PHE A 37 30.23 18.76 -28.00
N ASP A 38 30.29 18.06 -29.14
CA ASP A 38 30.00 18.60 -30.47
C ASP A 38 28.74 17.94 -31.04
N GLN A 39 27.60 18.60 -30.87
CA GLN A 39 26.29 18.07 -31.27
C GLN A 39 26.23 17.63 -32.74
N LYS A 40 26.71 18.45 -33.68
CA LYS A 40 26.55 18.17 -35.12
C LYS A 40 27.40 16.98 -35.56
N ARG A 41 28.59 16.85 -34.97
CA ARG A 41 29.52 15.77 -35.27
C ARG A 41 29.10 14.45 -34.61
N GLU A 42 28.68 14.50 -33.35
CA GLU A 42 28.39 13.30 -32.56
C GLU A 42 26.95 12.80 -32.76
N PHE A 43 26.01 13.71 -32.97
CA PHE A 43 24.58 13.44 -33.17
C PHE A 43 24.04 14.23 -34.37
N PRO A 44 24.44 13.86 -35.60
CA PRO A 44 23.97 14.53 -36.80
C PRO A 44 22.45 14.35 -36.94
N ASN A 45 21.75 15.36 -37.48
CA ASN A 45 20.30 15.30 -37.61
C ASN A 45 19.86 14.29 -38.69
N TYR A 46 19.66 13.03 -38.28
CA TYR A 46 19.21 11.96 -39.16
C TYR A 46 17.76 12.09 -39.64
N PHE A 47 16.97 13.06 -39.18
CA PHE A 47 15.67 13.37 -39.79
C PHE A 47 15.81 14.14 -41.11
N LEU A 48 16.99 14.66 -41.41
CA LEU A 48 17.28 15.31 -42.68
C LEU A 48 18.04 14.36 -43.63
N PRO A 49 17.78 14.44 -44.95
CA PRO A 49 18.63 13.79 -45.95
C PRO A 49 20.09 14.22 -45.80
N GLU A 50 21.01 13.33 -46.13
CA GLU A 50 22.45 13.49 -45.86
C GLU A 50 23.02 14.84 -46.31
N GLN A 51 22.69 15.28 -47.53
CA GLN A 51 23.13 16.55 -48.12
C GLN A 51 22.70 17.81 -47.33
N TYR A 52 21.70 17.71 -46.45
CA TYR A 52 21.19 18.82 -45.65
C TYR A 52 21.63 18.78 -44.18
N ARG A 53 22.24 17.68 -43.71
CA ARG A 53 22.58 17.50 -42.27
C ARG A 53 23.61 18.51 -41.76
N THR A 54 24.53 18.93 -42.63
CA THR A 54 25.60 19.89 -42.32
C THR A 54 25.29 21.30 -42.82
N MET A 55 24.18 21.47 -43.54
CA MET A 55 23.77 22.75 -44.10
C MET A 55 23.32 23.71 -43.00
N ALA A 56 23.53 25.02 -43.19
CA ALA A 56 22.97 26.02 -42.30
C ALA A 56 21.43 25.97 -42.34
N LEU A 57 20.78 26.08 -41.18
CA LEU A 57 19.36 25.78 -41.03
C LEU A 57 18.44 26.72 -41.82
N ASP A 58 18.88 27.96 -42.08
CA ASP A 58 18.19 28.94 -42.92
C ASP A 58 18.32 28.64 -44.42
N LYS A 59 19.20 27.72 -44.81
CA LYS A 59 19.43 27.31 -46.20
C LYS A 59 18.71 26.02 -46.59
N ILE A 60 18.15 25.28 -45.62
CA ILE A 60 17.40 24.06 -45.91
C ILE A 60 16.08 24.44 -46.62
N PRO A 61 15.80 23.91 -47.83
CA PRO A 61 14.58 24.24 -48.56
C PRO A 61 13.31 23.92 -47.75
N PRO A 62 12.29 24.80 -47.71
CA PRO A 62 11.04 24.56 -46.99
C PRO A 62 10.32 23.27 -47.41
N GLU A 63 10.46 22.88 -48.68
CA GLU A 63 9.87 21.65 -49.24
C GLU A 63 10.50 20.41 -48.61
N VAL A 64 11.80 20.43 -48.34
CA VAL A 64 12.51 19.34 -47.64
C VAL A 64 11.99 19.22 -46.22
N ILE A 65 11.84 20.34 -45.50
CA ILE A 65 11.29 20.33 -44.14
C ILE A 65 9.86 19.79 -44.13
N THR A 66 9.03 20.20 -45.10
CA THR A 66 7.64 19.72 -45.22
C THR A 66 7.59 18.22 -45.50
N GLN A 67 8.41 17.74 -46.44
CA GLN A 67 8.48 16.32 -46.77
C GLN A 67 8.96 15.47 -45.59
N GLN A 68 10.02 15.89 -44.89
CA GLN A 68 10.52 15.16 -43.72
C GLN A 68 9.53 15.20 -42.56
N LYS A 69 8.84 16.33 -42.35
CA LYS A 69 7.74 16.43 -41.38
C LYS A 69 6.69 15.36 -41.64
N GLU A 70 6.18 15.23 -42.86
CA GLU A 70 5.15 14.24 -43.20
C GLU A 70 5.62 12.80 -42.96
N LEU A 71 6.89 12.50 -43.27
CA LEU A 71 7.47 11.19 -43.04
C LEU A 71 7.62 10.88 -41.54
N VAL A 72 8.09 11.86 -40.76
CA VAL A 72 8.20 11.74 -39.30
C VAL A 72 6.83 11.58 -38.65
N GLU A 73 5.82 12.35 -39.06
CA GLU A 73 4.44 12.23 -38.59
C GLU A 73 3.87 10.83 -38.86
N LYS A 74 4.06 10.30 -40.08
CA LYS A 74 3.63 8.93 -40.44
C LYS A 74 4.36 7.87 -39.62
N ALA A 75 5.67 8.00 -39.44
CA ALA A 75 6.48 7.06 -38.68
C ALA A 75 6.09 7.06 -37.19
N LEU A 76 5.97 8.24 -36.56
CA LEU A 76 5.51 8.38 -35.18
C LEU A 76 4.10 7.81 -35.00
N HIS A 77 3.18 8.15 -35.91
CA HIS A 77 1.82 7.63 -35.86
C HIS A 77 1.77 6.10 -35.92
N SER A 78 2.57 5.49 -36.80
CA SER A 78 2.73 4.03 -36.86
C SER A 78 3.26 3.48 -35.54
N ILE A 79 4.32 4.07 -34.97
CA ILE A 79 4.89 3.66 -33.68
C ILE A 79 3.81 3.68 -32.60
N PHE A 80 3.11 4.80 -32.40
CA PHE A 80 2.12 4.93 -31.34
C PHE A 80 0.89 4.03 -31.52
N LYS A 81 0.50 3.69 -32.76
CA LYS A 81 -0.55 2.70 -33.04
C LYS A 81 -0.13 1.28 -32.69
N ARG A 82 1.16 0.98 -32.77
CA ARG A 82 1.74 -0.35 -32.51
C ARG A 82 2.23 -0.54 -31.08
N ILE A 83 2.30 0.52 -30.28
CA ILE A 83 2.65 0.43 -28.87
C ILE A 83 1.64 -0.46 -28.14
N THR A 84 2.16 -1.57 -27.60
CA THR A 84 1.44 -2.47 -26.71
C THR A 84 1.79 -2.17 -25.26
N LEU A 85 0.78 -2.19 -24.40
CA LEU A 85 0.92 -2.01 -22.95
C LEU A 85 0.07 -3.08 -22.25
N ALA A 86 0.46 -3.46 -21.04
CA ALA A 86 -0.34 -4.31 -20.19
C ALA A 86 -1.63 -3.58 -19.77
N THR A 87 -2.78 -4.18 -20.04
CA THR A 87 -4.10 -3.72 -19.63
C THR A 87 -4.88 -4.87 -18.99
N VAL A 88 -6.02 -4.55 -18.38
CA VAL A 88 -6.89 -5.53 -17.72
C VAL A 88 -8.15 -5.69 -18.56
N ALA A 89 -8.38 -6.90 -19.06
CA ALA A 89 -9.58 -7.26 -19.80
C ALA A 89 -10.81 -7.32 -18.90
N GLU A 90 -12.00 -7.43 -19.49
CA GLU A 90 -13.28 -7.46 -18.74
C GLU A 90 -13.38 -8.65 -17.78
N ASP A 91 -12.69 -9.77 -18.07
CA ASP A 91 -12.60 -10.97 -17.23
C ASP A 91 -11.55 -10.85 -16.10
N GLY A 92 -10.87 -9.70 -15.99
CA GLY A 92 -9.79 -9.47 -15.03
C GLY A 92 -8.41 -9.99 -15.48
N SER A 93 -8.32 -10.66 -16.64
CA SER A 93 -7.04 -11.14 -17.16
C SER A 93 -6.18 -10.00 -17.69
N ILE A 94 -4.86 -10.12 -17.54
CA ILE A 94 -3.90 -9.12 -18.03
C ILE A 94 -3.49 -9.46 -19.45
N LYS A 95 -3.62 -8.50 -20.37
CA LYS A 95 -3.30 -8.65 -21.80
C LYS A 95 -2.38 -7.53 -22.26
N PHE A 96 -1.53 -7.84 -23.24
CA PHE A 96 -0.76 -6.84 -23.97
C PHE A 96 -1.52 -6.47 -25.22
N GLU A 97 -1.98 -5.25 -25.29
CA GLU A 97 -2.80 -4.79 -26.40
C GLU A 97 -2.38 -3.40 -26.87
N ARG A 98 -2.72 -3.06 -28.11
CA ARG A 98 -2.45 -1.76 -28.71
C ARG A 98 -3.17 -0.67 -27.93
N TYR A 99 -2.42 0.04 -27.10
CA TYR A 99 -2.98 0.89 -26.04
C TYR A 99 -3.88 2.00 -26.60
N PHE A 100 -3.37 2.77 -27.57
CA PHE A 100 -4.12 3.90 -28.14
C PHE A 100 -5.33 3.44 -28.94
N GLU A 101 -5.24 2.31 -29.64
CA GLU A 101 -6.35 1.76 -30.42
C GLU A 101 -7.52 1.35 -29.51
N ASN A 102 -7.23 0.65 -28.41
CA ASN A 102 -8.26 0.20 -27.47
C ASN A 102 -8.80 1.34 -26.61
N LEU A 103 -7.95 2.29 -26.22
CA LEU A 103 -8.39 3.51 -25.56
C LEU A 103 -9.35 4.32 -26.46
N GLU A 104 -9.04 4.47 -27.75
CA GLU A 104 -9.93 5.16 -28.71
C GLU A 104 -11.27 4.44 -28.86
N LYS A 105 -11.27 3.11 -29.00
CA LYS A 105 -12.50 2.30 -29.05
C LYS A 105 -13.34 2.47 -27.79
N LEU A 106 -12.72 2.49 -26.62
CA LEU A 106 -13.41 2.70 -25.34
C LEU A 106 -14.07 4.09 -25.29
N LEU A 107 -13.32 5.14 -25.60
CA LEU A 107 -13.81 6.51 -25.49
C LEU A 107 -14.87 6.85 -26.54
N LYS A 108 -14.78 6.28 -27.76
CA LYS A 108 -15.79 6.47 -28.81
C LYS A 108 -17.16 5.88 -28.49
N LYS A 109 -17.24 4.93 -27.55
CA LYS A 109 -18.54 4.45 -27.02
C LYS A 109 -19.28 5.53 -26.23
N ILE A 110 -18.55 6.47 -25.62
CA ILE A 110 -19.10 7.58 -24.82
C ILE A 110 -19.34 8.80 -25.72
N ASP A 111 -18.36 9.14 -26.55
CA ASP A 111 -18.42 10.24 -27.51
C ASP A 111 -17.78 9.83 -28.85
N PRO A 112 -18.58 9.58 -29.90
CA PRO A 112 -18.05 9.24 -31.23
C PRO A 112 -17.15 10.31 -31.85
N THR A 113 -17.22 11.55 -31.37
CA THR A 113 -16.42 12.69 -31.86
C THR A 113 -15.11 12.89 -31.11
N VAL A 114 -14.87 12.12 -30.03
CA VAL A 114 -13.65 12.23 -29.23
C VAL A 114 -12.42 11.94 -30.08
N ARG A 115 -11.39 12.75 -29.88
CA ARG A 115 -10.05 12.54 -30.40
C ARG A 115 -9.07 12.48 -29.26
N ILE A 116 -8.08 11.61 -29.44
CA ILE A 116 -7.01 11.36 -28.49
C ILE A 116 -5.73 11.96 -29.06
N HIS A 117 -4.99 12.67 -28.24
CA HIS A 117 -3.69 13.22 -28.60
C HIS A 117 -2.63 12.77 -27.59
N SER A 118 -1.52 12.25 -28.08
CA SER A 118 -0.36 11.95 -27.23
C SER A 118 0.37 13.25 -26.89
N ALA A 119 0.62 13.53 -25.60
CA ALA A 119 1.22 14.78 -25.16
C ALA A 119 2.72 14.91 -25.50
N GLY A 120 3.27 16.12 -25.38
CA GLY A 120 4.64 16.46 -25.79
C GLY A 120 5.73 15.60 -25.14
N GLY A 121 5.55 15.21 -23.87
CA GLY A 121 6.48 14.30 -23.20
C GLY A 121 6.57 12.93 -23.88
N ASN A 122 5.43 12.39 -24.33
CA ASN A 122 5.38 11.15 -25.10
C ASN A 122 5.95 11.36 -26.50
N VAL A 123 5.60 12.46 -27.16
CA VAL A 123 6.15 12.82 -28.49
C VAL A 123 7.67 12.86 -28.45
N ARG A 124 8.28 13.48 -27.42
CA ARG A 124 9.74 13.48 -27.22
C ARG A 124 10.31 12.06 -27.12
N ALA A 125 9.69 11.20 -26.31
CA ALA A 125 10.12 9.82 -26.16
C ALA A 125 10.01 9.03 -27.49
N GLY A 126 8.91 9.21 -28.22
CA GLY A 126 8.70 8.65 -29.56
C GLY A 126 9.74 9.14 -30.58
N MET A 127 10.07 10.42 -30.57
CA MET A 127 11.13 11.00 -31.40
C MET A 127 12.50 10.43 -31.07
N SER A 128 12.78 10.20 -29.79
CA SER A 128 14.04 9.61 -29.33
C SER A 128 14.17 8.17 -29.80
N TYR A 129 13.10 7.37 -29.70
CA TYR A 129 13.03 6.02 -30.27
C TYR A 129 13.18 6.01 -31.79
N LEU A 130 12.50 6.94 -32.48
CA LEU A 130 12.57 7.03 -33.93
C LEU A 130 13.99 7.38 -34.40
N TYR A 131 14.64 8.35 -33.75
CA TYR A 131 16.03 8.73 -34.03
C TYR A 131 17.00 7.56 -33.82
N ASP A 132 16.87 6.81 -32.72
CA ASP A 132 17.67 5.62 -32.41
C ASP A 132 17.61 4.57 -33.53
N ASN A 133 16.39 4.29 -34.02
CA ASN A 133 16.17 3.34 -35.10
C ASN A 133 16.77 3.81 -36.43
N ILE A 134 16.60 5.09 -36.77
CA ILE A 134 17.16 5.67 -37.99
C ILE A 134 18.69 5.62 -37.93
N GLN A 135 19.28 6.12 -36.83
CA GLN A 135 20.73 6.12 -36.64
C GLN A 135 21.29 4.70 -36.74
N THR A 136 20.72 3.73 -36.01
CA THR A 136 21.18 2.35 -36.01
C THR A 136 21.15 1.74 -37.42
N LYS A 137 20.05 1.94 -38.16
CA LYS A 137 19.92 1.40 -39.53
C LYS A 137 20.88 2.05 -40.52
N ILE A 138 21.05 3.37 -40.47
CA ILE A 138 21.97 4.09 -41.36
C ILE A 138 23.44 3.78 -41.02
N VAL A 139 23.78 3.67 -39.73
CA VAL A 139 25.14 3.29 -39.32
C VAL A 139 25.49 1.87 -39.79
N ASN A 140 24.55 0.93 -39.69
CA ASN A 140 24.74 -0.45 -40.17
C ASN A 140 24.68 -0.59 -41.70
N ASN A 141 23.95 0.29 -42.38
CA ASN A 141 23.86 0.33 -43.83
C ASN A 141 23.87 1.79 -44.33
N PRO A 142 25.06 2.37 -44.55
CA PRO A 142 25.20 3.78 -44.95
C PRO A 142 24.55 4.14 -46.29
N GLN A 143 24.14 3.14 -47.10
CA GLN A 143 23.42 3.38 -48.35
C GLN A 143 21.93 3.71 -48.13
N LEU A 144 21.39 3.44 -46.94
CA LEU A 144 20.00 3.78 -46.63
C LEU A 144 19.85 5.29 -46.41
N SER A 145 18.91 5.90 -47.12
CA SER A 145 18.52 7.28 -46.84
C SER A 145 17.63 7.35 -45.60
N SER A 146 17.68 8.48 -44.88
CA SER A 146 16.76 8.76 -43.77
C SER A 146 15.30 8.59 -44.14
N SER A 147 14.93 9.00 -45.37
CA SER A 147 13.56 8.91 -45.85
C SER A 147 13.11 7.48 -46.11
N ASP A 148 14.00 6.60 -46.55
CA ASP A 148 13.65 5.19 -46.77
C ASP A 148 13.43 4.47 -45.44
N VAL A 149 14.28 4.74 -44.44
CA VAL A 149 14.10 4.20 -43.09
C VAL A 149 12.79 4.70 -42.45
N LEU A 150 12.47 5.99 -42.59
CA LEU A 150 11.20 6.55 -42.10
C LEU A 150 9.98 5.90 -42.76
N LYS A 151 10.02 5.67 -44.08
CA LYS A 151 8.94 4.97 -44.81
C LYS A 151 8.80 3.53 -44.34
N GLU A 152 9.91 2.83 -44.15
CA GLU A 152 9.93 1.46 -43.64
C GLU A 152 9.24 1.39 -42.26
N ILE A 153 9.64 2.25 -41.32
CA ILE A 153 9.04 2.32 -39.97
C ILE A 153 7.56 2.68 -40.02
N ALA A 154 7.18 3.61 -40.91
CA ALA A 154 5.78 3.99 -41.12
C ALA A 154 4.92 2.83 -41.66
N SER A 155 5.50 1.95 -42.48
CA SER A 155 4.82 0.81 -43.09
C SER A 155 4.83 -0.47 -42.24
N ASP A 156 5.68 -0.54 -41.22
CA ASP A 156 5.78 -1.69 -40.33
C ASP A 156 4.48 -1.88 -39.52
N VAL A 157 4.12 -3.14 -39.31
CA VAL A 157 2.86 -3.59 -38.69
C VAL A 157 3.08 -4.35 -37.38
N ASN A 158 4.33 -4.67 -37.05
CA ASN A 158 4.67 -5.45 -35.87
C ASN A 158 4.43 -4.66 -34.58
N ASP A 159 3.91 -5.31 -33.56
CA ASP A 159 3.71 -4.64 -32.27
C ASP A 159 5.04 -4.21 -31.65
N ILE A 160 5.02 -3.05 -30.99
CA ILE A 160 6.18 -2.49 -30.29
C ILE A 160 5.88 -2.53 -28.80
N ASN A 161 6.82 -2.99 -27.98
CA ASN A 161 6.66 -2.89 -26.54
C ASN A 161 6.69 -1.41 -26.13
N GLY A 162 5.65 -0.92 -25.45
CA GLY A 162 5.57 0.49 -25.06
C GLY A 162 6.72 0.97 -24.17
N PHE A 163 7.39 0.06 -23.47
CA PHE A 163 8.59 0.35 -22.70
C PHE A 163 9.75 0.88 -23.57
N ASP A 164 9.93 0.32 -24.77
CA ASP A 164 11.03 0.70 -25.67
C ASP A 164 10.88 2.14 -26.17
N VAL A 165 9.63 2.59 -26.33
CA VAL A 165 9.31 3.92 -26.86
C VAL A 165 9.31 4.98 -25.76
N ARG A 166 8.53 4.79 -24.71
CA ARG A 166 8.24 5.84 -23.71
C ARG A 166 9.42 6.21 -22.81
N GLY A 167 10.44 5.36 -22.80
CA GLY A 167 11.40 5.36 -21.71
C GLY A 167 10.73 5.00 -20.39
N VAL A 168 11.54 4.98 -19.35
CA VAL A 168 11.14 4.41 -18.09
C VAL A 168 10.60 5.48 -17.15
N GLY A 169 9.50 5.17 -16.45
CA GLY A 169 8.95 6.03 -15.40
C GLY A 169 8.33 7.33 -15.92
N SER A 170 8.11 7.38 -17.21
CA SER A 170 7.36 8.43 -17.89
C SER A 170 5.88 8.12 -17.76
N ASP A 171 5.09 9.06 -17.27
CA ASP A 171 3.63 8.98 -17.32
C ASP A 171 3.16 8.98 -18.79
N MET A 172 2.00 8.38 -19.06
CA MET A 172 1.33 8.47 -20.36
C MET A 172 0.35 9.64 -20.32
N ASP A 173 0.88 10.84 -20.57
CA ASP A 173 0.06 12.04 -20.69
C ASP A 173 -0.75 12.00 -22.00
N VAL A 174 -2.07 12.05 -21.88
CA VAL A 174 -3.00 11.99 -23.03
C VAL A 174 -3.94 13.19 -22.97
N PHE A 175 -4.04 13.91 -24.08
CA PHE A 175 -5.01 14.98 -24.22
C PHE A 175 -6.26 14.51 -24.96
N LEU A 176 -7.40 14.98 -24.50
CA LEU A 176 -8.71 14.69 -25.07
C LEU A 176 -9.30 15.96 -25.69
N SER A 177 -9.94 15.80 -26.84
CA SER A 177 -10.76 16.85 -27.47
C SER A 177 -12.03 16.23 -28.02
N GLY A 178 -13.17 16.88 -27.86
CA GLY A 178 -14.48 16.35 -28.26
C GLY A 178 -15.60 17.19 -27.68
N ASP A 179 -16.74 16.57 -27.39
CA ASP A 179 -17.85 17.22 -26.69
C ASP A 179 -17.43 17.63 -25.26
N GLN A 180 -17.39 18.95 -25.04
CA GLN A 180 -16.98 19.57 -23.78
C GLN A 180 -17.83 19.10 -22.59
N THR A 181 -19.09 18.74 -22.82
CA THR A 181 -19.99 18.26 -21.76
C THR A 181 -19.62 16.85 -21.27
N LYS A 182 -18.89 16.07 -22.09
CA LYS A 182 -18.51 14.67 -21.81
C LYS A 182 -17.07 14.50 -21.35
N LEU A 183 -16.23 15.53 -21.40
CA LEU A 183 -14.79 15.40 -21.09
C LEU A 183 -14.48 14.84 -19.70
N LYS A 184 -15.29 15.16 -18.68
CA LYS A 184 -15.13 14.60 -17.33
C LYS A 184 -15.36 13.08 -17.32
N GLU A 185 -16.40 12.63 -18.02
CA GLU A 185 -16.73 11.21 -18.15
C GLU A 185 -15.65 10.46 -18.95
N LEU A 186 -15.20 11.05 -20.07
CA LEU A 186 -14.12 10.51 -20.89
C LEU A 186 -12.81 10.38 -20.11
N SER A 187 -12.41 11.42 -19.37
CA SER A 187 -11.21 11.40 -18.50
C SER A 187 -11.32 10.33 -17.42
N TYR A 188 -12.50 10.18 -16.80
CA TYR A 188 -12.74 9.13 -15.80
C TYR A 188 -12.63 7.73 -16.41
N ALA A 189 -13.26 7.48 -17.56
CA ALA A 189 -13.20 6.20 -18.26
C ALA A 189 -11.75 5.84 -18.67
N ALA A 190 -11.01 6.82 -19.19
CA ALA A 190 -9.62 6.64 -19.59
C ALA A 190 -8.70 6.33 -18.40
N LYS A 191 -8.88 7.04 -17.27
CA LYS A 191 -8.18 6.76 -16.00
C LYS A 191 -8.51 5.38 -15.48
N LYS A 192 -9.80 5.01 -15.45
CA LYS A 192 -10.24 3.68 -15.01
C LYS A 192 -9.61 2.57 -15.84
N TYR A 193 -9.57 2.72 -17.17
CA TYR A 193 -8.93 1.76 -18.07
C TYR A 193 -7.42 1.66 -17.82
N THR A 194 -6.73 2.80 -17.73
CA THR A 194 -5.26 2.82 -17.59
C THR A 194 -4.80 2.37 -16.19
N HIS A 195 -5.53 2.75 -15.14
CA HIS A 195 -5.20 2.39 -13.75
C HIS A 195 -5.78 1.03 -13.33
N ALA A 196 -6.51 0.34 -14.21
CA ALA A 196 -7.05 -0.98 -13.91
C ALA A 196 -5.95 -1.98 -13.54
N LEU A 197 -4.79 -1.89 -14.19
CA LEU A 197 -3.64 -2.76 -13.91
C LEU A 197 -3.08 -2.52 -12.51
N GLU A 198 -2.90 -1.26 -12.11
CA GLU A 198 -2.44 -0.89 -10.77
C GLU A 198 -3.37 -1.45 -9.68
N LYS A 199 -4.68 -1.38 -9.92
CA LYS A 199 -5.69 -1.94 -9.00
C LYS A 199 -5.67 -3.46 -8.96
N THR A 200 -5.61 -4.12 -10.13
CA THR A 200 -5.69 -5.59 -10.26
C THR A 200 -4.48 -6.26 -9.63
N LEU A 201 -3.32 -5.64 -9.72
CA LEU A 201 -2.08 -6.14 -9.12
C LEU A 201 -1.88 -5.67 -7.67
N ASN A 202 -2.88 -5.02 -7.05
CA ASN A 202 -2.81 -4.41 -5.71
C ASN A 202 -1.57 -3.51 -5.49
N LEU A 203 -1.16 -2.76 -6.52
CA LEU A 203 0.07 -1.96 -6.49
C LEU A 203 -0.14 -0.59 -5.86
N ALA A 204 -1.36 -0.25 -5.43
CA ALA A 204 -1.69 1.02 -4.82
C ALA A 204 -0.88 1.30 -3.55
N GLN A 205 -0.55 0.26 -2.78
CA GLN A 205 0.09 0.36 -1.46
C GLN A 205 1.62 0.39 -1.50
N LEU A 206 2.25 -0.01 -2.62
CA LEU A 206 3.70 0.10 -2.79
C LEU A 206 4.11 1.59 -2.81
N ASP A 207 4.72 2.04 -1.70
CA ASP A 207 5.22 3.41 -1.54
C ASP A 207 6.32 3.74 -2.57
N GLU A 208 6.37 5.01 -2.94
CA GLU A 208 6.97 5.61 -4.12
C GLU A 208 8.52 5.45 -4.17
N LYS A 209 9.19 5.28 -5.32
CA LYS A 209 9.39 6.36 -6.34
C LYS A 209 9.92 5.84 -7.68
N GLY A 210 10.39 4.60 -7.74
CA GLY A 210 11.16 4.09 -8.87
C GLY A 210 10.45 3.02 -9.66
N LEU A 211 10.44 1.79 -9.15
CA LEU A 211 10.00 0.61 -9.89
C LEU A 211 8.54 0.67 -10.34
N LYS A 212 7.61 0.99 -9.44
CA LYS A 212 6.19 1.13 -9.75
C LYS A 212 5.93 2.12 -10.90
N ARG A 213 6.51 3.33 -10.80
CA ARG A 213 6.39 4.37 -11.84
C ARG A 213 7.00 3.90 -13.15
N SER A 214 8.08 3.13 -13.06
CA SER A 214 8.88 2.67 -14.19
C SER A 214 8.16 1.69 -15.11
N LEU A 215 7.23 0.92 -14.56
CA LEU A 215 6.76 -0.30 -15.20
C LEU A 215 5.24 -0.33 -15.37
N ILE A 216 4.51 0.36 -14.50
CA ILE A 216 3.07 0.55 -14.66
C ILE A 216 2.84 1.89 -15.36
N VAL A 217 2.05 1.83 -16.42
CA VAL A 217 1.56 3.02 -17.09
C VAL A 217 0.63 3.79 -16.17
N ARG A 218 1.04 5.00 -15.78
CA ARG A 218 0.13 5.99 -15.20
C ARG A 218 -0.39 6.90 -16.28
N GLY A 219 -1.69 6.89 -16.51
CA GLY A 219 -2.34 7.81 -17.43
C GLY A 219 -2.73 9.10 -16.73
N ASP A 220 -2.32 10.24 -17.29
CA ASP A 220 -2.82 11.55 -16.91
C ASP A 220 -3.59 12.16 -18.09
N PHE A 221 -4.89 12.40 -17.88
CA PHE A 221 -5.84 12.71 -18.93
C PHE A 221 -6.37 14.12 -18.76
N LYS A 222 -6.08 14.99 -19.73
CA LYS A 222 -6.36 16.43 -19.68
C LYS A 222 -7.11 16.88 -20.94
N GLU A 223 -7.84 17.98 -20.85
CA GLU A 223 -8.40 18.62 -22.04
C GLU A 223 -7.28 19.29 -22.86
N LEU A 224 -7.26 19.06 -24.17
CA LEU A 224 -6.23 19.62 -25.06
C LEU A 224 -6.20 21.14 -25.02
N GLY A 225 -7.35 21.81 -25.20
CA GLY A 225 -7.43 23.28 -25.28
C GLY A 225 -6.89 23.95 -24.02
N THR A 226 -7.42 23.57 -22.86
CA THR A 226 -6.99 24.07 -21.55
C THR A 226 -5.52 23.80 -21.29
N GLN A 227 -5.04 22.59 -21.58
CA GLN A 227 -3.65 22.23 -21.29
C GLN A 227 -2.66 22.93 -22.24
N THR A 228 -3.00 23.10 -23.51
CA THR A 228 -2.18 23.86 -24.48
C THR A 228 -2.10 25.32 -24.07
N GLU A 229 -3.20 25.93 -23.64
CA GLU A 229 -3.21 27.31 -23.15
C GLU A 229 -2.37 27.45 -21.87
N LEU A 230 -2.60 26.61 -20.87
CA LEU A 230 -1.86 26.63 -19.61
C LEU A 230 -0.36 26.43 -19.82
N SER A 231 0.03 25.45 -20.65
CA SER A 231 1.45 25.18 -20.91
C SER A 231 2.10 26.33 -21.68
N SER A 232 1.36 27.00 -22.57
CA SER A 232 1.84 28.22 -23.26
C SER A 232 2.03 29.40 -22.30
N LEU A 233 1.29 29.47 -21.19
CA LEU A 233 1.48 30.49 -20.16
C LEU A 233 2.66 30.17 -19.23
N GLN A 234 2.85 28.89 -18.90
CA GLN A 234 3.90 28.41 -18.00
C GLN A 234 5.30 28.41 -18.64
N GLY A 235 5.39 28.35 -19.98
CA GLY A 235 6.67 28.24 -20.68
C GLY A 235 7.30 26.85 -20.54
N GLY A 236 8.62 26.76 -20.73
CA GLY A 236 9.40 25.52 -20.71
C GLY A 236 9.90 25.09 -22.09
N SER A 237 10.20 23.81 -22.28
CA SER A 237 10.64 23.31 -23.59
C SER A 237 9.47 23.36 -24.58
N SER A 238 9.67 24.01 -25.72
CA SER A 238 8.67 24.07 -26.81
C SER A 238 8.21 22.68 -27.28
N ILE A 239 9.06 21.65 -27.17
CA ILE A 239 8.70 20.26 -27.51
C ILE A 239 7.66 19.68 -26.54
N ASP A 240 7.67 20.07 -25.26
CA ASP A 240 6.66 19.64 -24.29
C ASP A 240 5.27 20.21 -24.60
N LEU A 241 5.17 21.23 -25.46
CA LEU A 241 3.90 21.82 -25.91
C LEU A 241 3.29 21.09 -27.12
N LEU A 242 4.04 20.20 -27.76
CA LEU A 242 3.54 19.45 -28.91
C LEU A 242 2.49 18.42 -28.49
N SER A 243 1.67 18.01 -29.44
CA SER A 243 0.87 16.80 -29.31
C SER A 243 0.76 16.07 -30.65
N LEU A 244 0.58 14.75 -30.60
CA LEU A 244 0.34 13.92 -31.78
C LEU A 244 -1.13 13.51 -31.80
N ASP A 245 -1.88 13.95 -32.81
CA ASP A 245 -3.27 13.55 -33.02
C ASP A 245 -3.30 12.08 -33.47
N MET A 246 -3.84 11.20 -32.64
CA MET A 246 -3.85 9.75 -32.89
C MET A 246 -4.82 9.32 -34.00
N THR A 247 -5.74 10.19 -34.41
CA THR A 247 -6.63 9.93 -35.53
C THR A 247 -5.97 10.31 -36.85
N SER A 248 -5.39 11.52 -36.95
CA SER A 248 -4.78 12.01 -38.19
C SER A 248 -3.30 11.67 -38.36
N GLY A 249 -2.58 11.39 -37.27
CA GLY A 249 -1.13 11.24 -37.24
C GLY A 249 -0.36 12.56 -37.30
N ALA A 250 -1.05 13.71 -37.32
CA ALA A 250 -0.40 15.01 -37.45
C ALA A 250 0.14 15.50 -36.11
N LEU A 251 1.35 16.07 -36.12
CA LEU A 251 1.87 16.82 -34.99
C LEU A 251 1.18 18.19 -34.94
N LYS A 252 0.70 18.55 -33.75
CA LYS A 252 0.05 19.83 -33.47
C LYS A 252 1.00 20.72 -32.69
N SER A 253 1.36 21.85 -33.31
CA SER A 253 1.97 22.98 -32.61
C SER A 253 0.90 23.72 -31.78
N PRO A 254 1.26 24.31 -30.63
CA PRO A 254 0.39 25.26 -29.96
C PRO A 254 0.14 26.48 -30.87
N PRO A 255 -1.06 27.10 -30.87
CA PRO A 255 -1.38 28.23 -31.75
C PRO A 255 -0.41 29.42 -31.63
N ARG A 256 0.16 29.66 -30.45
CA ARG A 256 1.12 30.74 -30.20
C ARG A 256 2.52 30.47 -30.78
N TYR A 257 2.86 29.21 -31.04
CA TYR A 257 4.18 28.82 -31.52
C TYR A 257 4.05 27.83 -32.69
N PRO A 258 3.51 28.28 -33.85
CA PRO A 258 3.25 27.39 -34.98
C PRO A 258 4.51 26.71 -35.54
N GLN A 259 5.68 27.32 -35.38
CA GLN A 259 6.98 26.88 -35.90
C GLN A 259 7.60 25.69 -35.16
N VAL A 260 7.08 25.27 -34.01
CA VAL A 260 7.76 24.28 -33.14
C VAL A 260 8.03 22.96 -33.88
N VAL A 261 7.07 22.47 -34.67
CA VAL A 261 7.29 21.24 -35.46
C VAL A 261 8.37 21.42 -36.52
N SER A 262 8.40 22.55 -37.24
CA SER A 262 9.45 22.78 -38.24
C SER A 262 10.83 22.94 -37.60
N ASP A 263 10.91 23.59 -36.43
CA ASP A 263 12.16 23.76 -35.70
C ASP A 263 12.67 22.38 -35.21
N LEU A 264 11.78 21.52 -34.70
CA LEU A 264 12.12 20.14 -34.32
C LEU A 264 12.73 19.35 -35.49
N ILE A 265 12.13 19.42 -36.69
CA ILE A 265 12.65 18.72 -37.88
C ILE A 265 14.02 19.28 -38.31
N LYS A 266 14.24 20.59 -38.17
CA LYS A 266 15.53 21.23 -38.43
C LYS A 266 16.62 20.84 -37.43
N GLY A 267 16.25 20.32 -36.27
CA GLY A 267 17.18 19.99 -35.20
C GLY A 267 17.28 21.09 -34.14
N GLU A 268 16.26 21.93 -34.00
CA GLU A 268 16.22 23.01 -33.01
C GLU A 268 15.02 22.89 -32.08
N PHE A 269 15.16 23.45 -30.88
CA PHE A 269 14.02 23.78 -30.03
C PHE A 269 14.25 25.09 -29.28
N GLU A 270 13.17 25.65 -28.76
CA GLU A 270 13.19 26.87 -27.95
C GLU A 270 12.83 26.57 -26.50
N PHE A 271 13.49 27.26 -25.57
CA PHE A 271 13.02 27.38 -24.19
C PHE A 271 12.15 28.64 -24.09
N LEU A 272 10.86 28.44 -23.90
CA LEU A 272 9.86 29.50 -23.87
C LEU A 272 9.78 30.06 -22.45
N LEU A 273 9.97 31.36 -22.30
CA LEU A 273 9.81 32.02 -21.01
C LEU A 273 8.33 31.99 -20.58
N PRO A 274 8.06 31.87 -19.26
CA PRO A 274 6.70 31.99 -18.75
C PRO A 274 6.15 33.38 -19.07
N ILE A 275 4.95 33.43 -19.66
CA ILE A 275 4.20 34.67 -19.85
C ILE A 275 3.61 35.11 -18.51
N ASP A 276 3.20 34.14 -17.68
CA ASP A 276 2.67 34.37 -16.34
C ASP A 276 3.38 33.45 -15.33
N ARG A 277 4.27 34.03 -14.50
CA ARG A 277 4.96 33.29 -13.44
C ARG A 277 4.00 32.80 -12.35
N VAL A 278 2.82 33.42 -12.17
CA VAL A 278 1.82 32.98 -11.20
C VAL A 278 1.14 31.69 -11.66
N ALA A 279 1.06 31.45 -12.97
CA ALA A 279 0.56 30.20 -13.52
C ALA A 279 1.53 29.01 -13.27
N MET A 280 2.79 29.27 -12.92
CA MET A 280 3.77 28.23 -12.61
C MET A 280 3.62 27.77 -11.16
N LYS A 281 3.35 26.48 -10.96
CA LYS A 281 3.33 25.89 -9.61
C LYS A 281 4.74 25.77 -9.00
N ASP A 282 5.74 25.53 -9.85
CA ASP A 282 7.14 25.39 -9.46
C ASP A 282 8.04 25.86 -10.62
N PRO A 283 8.57 27.10 -10.53
CA PRO A 283 9.47 27.65 -11.56
C PRO A 283 10.75 26.83 -11.73
N THR A 284 11.37 26.39 -10.63
CA THR A 284 12.61 25.61 -10.64
C THR A 284 12.40 24.28 -11.35
N GLU A 285 11.29 23.58 -11.07
CA GLU A 285 10.93 22.35 -11.77
C GLU A 285 10.84 22.57 -13.28
N THR A 286 10.19 23.66 -13.72
CA THR A 286 9.96 23.93 -15.14
C THR A 286 11.25 24.25 -15.88
N VAL A 287 12.15 25.03 -15.26
CA VAL A 287 13.45 25.37 -15.83
C VAL A 287 14.33 24.11 -15.98
N ILE A 288 14.43 23.28 -14.93
CA ILE A 288 15.19 22.02 -15.00
C ILE A 288 14.56 21.05 -16.00
N ARG A 289 13.22 20.97 -16.07
CA ARG A 289 12.55 20.17 -17.09
C ARG A 289 12.95 20.59 -18.52
N GLY A 290 13.16 21.89 -18.74
CA GLY A 290 13.60 22.44 -20.02
C GLY A 290 14.93 21.89 -20.54
N THR A 291 15.83 21.45 -19.65
CA THR A 291 17.15 20.90 -20.03
C THR A 291 17.07 19.42 -20.40
N ARG A 292 16.03 18.68 -19.97
CA ARG A 292 15.89 17.23 -20.21
C ARG A 292 15.93 16.85 -21.68
N THR A 293 15.31 17.67 -22.52
CA THR A 293 15.27 17.49 -23.98
C THR A 293 16.67 17.32 -24.57
N MET A 294 17.70 17.97 -24.01
CA MET A 294 19.08 17.92 -24.51
C MET A 294 19.75 16.55 -24.31
N MET A 295 19.30 15.78 -23.32
CA MET A 295 19.78 14.41 -23.04
C MET A 295 18.94 13.34 -23.74
N GLU A 296 17.64 13.57 -23.91
CA GLU A 296 16.72 12.63 -24.56
C GLU A 296 16.76 12.72 -26.11
N LEU A 297 17.05 13.91 -26.66
CA LEU A 297 17.15 14.20 -28.09
C LEU A 297 18.47 14.93 -28.41
N PRO A 298 19.60 14.23 -28.42
CA PRO A 298 20.92 14.85 -28.47
C PRO A 298 21.25 15.55 -29.79
N PHE A 299 20.51 15.28 -30.86
CA PHE A 299 20.64 15.98 -32.14
C PHE A 299 20.05 17.40 -32.13
N LEU A 300 19.40 17.81 -31.03
CA LEU A 300 18.79 19.13 -30.91
C LEU A 300 19.74 20.18 -30.33
N SER A 301 19.70 21.38 -30.92
CA SER A 301 20.27 22.62 -30.39
C SER A 301 19.18 23.58 -29.89
N ILE A 302 19.53 24.47 -28.96
CA ILE A 302 18.62 25.49 -28.43
C ILE A 302 18.77 26.77 -29.25
N LYS A 303 17.67 27.28 -29.79
CA LYS A 303 17.65 28.47 -30.67
C LYS A 303 18.05 29.76 -29.95
N ASN A 304 17.60 29.93 -28.71
CA ASN A 304 17.92 31.09 -27.85
C ASN A 304 18.43 30.60 -26.49
N GLU A 305 19.72 30.25 -26.43
CA GLU A 305 20.32 29.71 -25.22
C GLU A 305 20.31 30.68 -24.03
N GLU A 306 20.38 31.98 -24.30
CA GLU A 306 20.56 33.00 -23.26
C GLU A 306 19.36 33.09 -22.31
N ASP A 307 18.15 32.82 -22.80
CA ASP A 307 16.95 32.80 -21.97
C ASP A 307 16.99 31.65 -20.95
N LEU A 308 17.37 30.44 -21.38
CA LEU A 308 17.50 29.30 -20.46
C LEU A 308 18.70 29.48 -19.51
N LYS A 309 19.84 29.99 -19.99
CA LYS A 309 20.99 30.31 -19.13
C LYS A 309 20.61 31.30 -18.04
N ARG A 310 19.83 32.34 -18.39
CA ARG A 310 19.34 33.33 -17.43
C ARG A 310 18.46 32.68 -16.37
N GLU A 311 17.46 31.89 -16.77
CA GLU A 311 16.57 31.22 -15.80
C GLU A 311 17.30 30.20 -14.92
N LEU A 312 18.25 29.42 -15.47
CA LEU A 312 19.06 28.48 -14.70
C LEU A 312 19.87 29.19 -13.60
N LYS A 313 20.44 30.37 -13.90
CA LYS A 313 21.20 31.18 -12.93
C LYS A 313 20.33 31.76 -11.82
N LEU A 314 19.01 31.82 -12.00
CA LEU A 314 18.06 32.32 -11.01
C LEU A 314 17.51 31.22 -10.07
N ILE A 315 17.90 29.96 -10.27
CA ILE A 315 17.42 28.85 -9.44
C ILE A 315 17.94 29.00 -8.00
N PRO A 316 17.05 29.05 -6.98
CA PRO A 316 17.45 29.10 -5.58
C PRO A 316 17.93 27.71 -5.13
N LEU A 317 19.20 27.60 -4.75
CA LEU A 317 19.81 26.32 -4.37
C LEU A 317 19.45 25.91 -2.95
N GLU A 318 19.26 26.88 -2.04
CA GLU A 318 18.96 26.61 -0.63
C GLU A 318 17.56 26.03 -0.43
N ASN A 319 16.63 26.28 -1.37
CA ASN A 319 15.23 25.86 -1.32
C ASN A 319 14.85 25.00 -2.52
N PHE A 320 15.73 24.08 -2.92
CA PHE A 320 15.52 23.25 -4.10
C PHE A 320 14.41 22.19 -3.88
N SER A 321 13.31 22.30 -4.64
CA SER A 321 12.11 21.49 -4.43
C SER A 321 12.33 20.00 -4.75
N GLU A 322 11.51 19.14 -4.14
CA GLU A 322 11.49 17.70 -4.46
C GLU A 322 11.04 17.45 -5.91
N ARG A 323 10.10 18.25 -6.42
CA ARG A 323 9.64 18.14 -7.81
C ARG A 323 10.75 18.46 -8.80
N ALA A 324 11.53 19.51 -8.55
CA ALA A 324 12.71 19.84 -9.36
C ALA A 324 13.77 18.73 -9.27
N SER A 325 14.00 18.16 -8.08
CA SER A 325 14.92 17.03 -7.90
C SER A 325 14.48 15.82 -8.73
N GLY A 326 13.18 15.52 -8.74
CA GLY A 326 12.61 14.43 -9.54
C GLY A 326 12.76 14.63 -11.04
N GLN A 327 13.00 15.84 -11.54
CA GLN A 327 13.31 16.06 -12.97
C GLN A 327 14.72 15.56 -13.33
N PHE A 328 15.70 15.65 -12.42
CA PHE A 328 17.01 15.03 -12.64
C PHE A 328 16.90 13.50 -12.66
N ASP A 329 16.15 12.90 -11.73
CA ASP A 329 15.90 11.45 -11.73
C ASP A 329 15.26 10.99 -13.04
N LYS A 330 14.27 11.76 -13.55
CA LYS A 330 13.64 11.50 -14.86
C LYS A 330 14.64 11.62 -16.01
N MET A 331 15.54 12.60 -15.96
CA MET A 331 16.57 12.80 -16.97
C MET A 331 17.57 11.64 -17.02
N VAL A 332 18.06 11.21 -15.85
CA VAL A 332 19.00 10.09 -15.72
C VAL A 332 18.38 8.78 -16.17
N ARG A 333 17.14 8.52 -15.75
CA ARG A 333 16.43 7.28 -16.06
C ARG A 333 16.09 7.14 -17.55
N ASN A 334 15.86 8.26 -18.23
CA ASN A 334 15.56 8.30 -19.67
C ASN A 334 16.78 8.67 -20.53
N ALA A 335 17.98 8.70 -19.95
CA ALA A 335 19.21 8.94 -20.68
C ALA A 335 19.44 7.85 -21.72
N ARG A 336 19.81 8.24 -22.94
CA ARG A 336 20.17 7.34 -24.04
C ARG A 336 21.57 7.65 -24.55
N TRP A 337 22.19 6.70 -25.25
CA TRP A 337 23.54 6.83 -25.83
C TRP A 337 24.59 7.30 -24.80
N GLY A 338 24.64 6.66 -23.62
CA GLY A 338 25.56 7.09 -22.56
C GLY A 338 25.31 8.52 -22.07
N GLY A 339 24.04 8.91 -21.90
CA GLY A 339 23.68 10.29 -21.53
C GLY A 339 24.12 11.31 -22.57
N ALA A 340 23.87 11.01 -23.85
CA ALA A 340 24.34 11.78 -24.99
C ALA A 340 25.87 11.97 -25.00
N HIS A 341 26.62 10.88 -24.84
CA HIS A 341 28.08 10.88 -24.67
C HIS A 341 28.54 11.84 -23.58
N ASN A 342 27.91 11.74 -22.40
CA ASN A 342 28.21 12.61 -21.27
C ASN A 342 28.07 14.12 -21.57
N ARG A 343 27.10 14.52 -22.39
CA ARG A 343 26.90 15.91 -22.83
C ARG A 343 27.04 16.94 -21.70
N PHE A 344 26.40 16.71 -20.55
CA PHE A 344 26.44 17.65 -19.41
C PHE A 344 27.84 17.74 -18.76
N HIS A 345 28.56 16.62 -18.66
CA HIS A 345 29.94 16.57 -18.13
C HIS A 345 30.98 17.09 -19.13
N ARG A 346 30.61 17.22 -20.41
CA ARG A 346 31.42 17.77 -21.50
C ARG A 346 30.93 19.14 -21.97
N GLY A 347 30.11 19.82 -21.17
CA GLY A 347 29.66 21.18 -21.44
C GLY A 347 30.80 22.19 -21.35
N ALA A 348 30.89 23.13 -22.29
CA ALA A 348 31.84 24.24 -22.19
C ALA A 348 31.52 25.13 -20.97
N PRO A 349 32.51 25.74 -20.29
CA PRO A 349 32.24 26.63 -19.16
C PRO A 349 31.25 27.75 -19.53
N GLY A 350 30.19 27.90 -18.73
CA GLY A 350 29.11 28.87 -18.95
C GLY A 350 28.03 28.43 -19.96
N SER A 351 28.14 27.23 -20.53
CA SER A 351 27.07 26.61 -21.33
C SER A 351 25.89 26.21 -20.46
N ILE A 352 24.76 25.89 -21.09
CA ILE A 352 23.57 25.37 -20.40
C ILE A 352 23.90 24.05 -19.71
N GLU A 353 24.68 23.21 -20.39
CA GLU A 353 25.21 21.95 -19.89
C GLU A 353 26.00 22.15 -18.58
N SER A 354 27.00 23.04 -18.59
CA SER A 354 27.86 23.23 -17.42
C SER A 354 27.09 23.83 -16.24
N ILE A 355 26.20 24.82 -16.49
CA ILE A 355 25.41 25.45 -15.43
C ILE A 355 24.44 24.43 -14.80
N THR A 356 23.79 23.60 -15.62
CA THR A 356 22.88 22.56 -15.13
C THR A 356 23.62 21.53 -14.29
N LEU A 357 24.82 21.12 -14.73
CA LEU A 357 25.67 20.22 -13.96
C LEU A 357 26.08 20.82 -12.61
N GLU A 358 26.50 22.08 -12.58
CA GLU A 358 26.84 22.80 -11.34
C GLU A 358 25.67 22.86 -10.36
N ILE A 359 24.44 23.10 -10.86
CA ILE A 359 23.22 23.08 -10.03
C ILE A 359 23.03 21.67 -9.46
N SER A 360 23.07 20.64 -10.31
CA SER A 360 22.98 19.24 -9.90
C SER A 360 24.01 18.90 -8.81
N GLU A 361 25.27 19.26 -8.99
CA GLU A 361 26.35 18.98 -8.04
C GLU A 361 26.16 19.69 -6.70
N LYS A 362 25.71 20.95 -6.70
CA LYS A 362 25.44 21.70 -5.47
C LYS A 362 24.30 21.06 -4.68
N VAL A 363 23.18 20.77 -5.34
CA VAL A 363 22.03 20.11 -4.68
C VAL A 363 22.38 18.67 -4.23
N SER A 364 23.25 17.98 -4.99
CA SER A 364 23.71 16.62 -4.65
C SER A 364 24.52 16.58 -3.34
N LYS A 365 25.31 17.61 -3.04
CA LYS A 365 26.09 17.69 -1.79
C LYS A 365 25.18 17.69 -0.56
N ASP A 366 24.05 18.40 -0.63
CA ASP A 366 23.09 18.47 0.46
C ASP A 366 22.32 17.16 0.63
N LYS A 367 22.02 16.46 -0.47
CA LYS A 367 21.24 15.21 -0.47
C LYS A 367 22.07 13.92 -0.44
N LYS A 368 23.42 14.02 -0.45
CA LYS A 368 24.36 12.89 -0.54
C LYS A 368 24.08 11.92 -1.72
N ASN A 369 23.47 12.42 -2.80
CA ASN A 369 23.12 11.62 -3.97
C ASN A 369 23.45 12.41 -5.24
N ILE A 370 24.27 11.84 -6.14
CA ILE A 370 24.63 12.48 -7.40
C ILE A 370 23.41 12.50 -8.33
N MET A 371 22.94 13.69 -8.70
CA MET A 371 21.73 13.86 -9.50
C MET A 371 21.94 13.64 -11.00
N ILE A 372 23.11 13.99 -11.55
CA ILE A 372 23.52 13.68 -12.92
C ILE A 372 24.85 12.92 -12.87
N PRO A 373 24.82 11.58 -12.85
CA PRO A 373 26.05 10.78 -12.85
C PRO A 373 26.77 10.90 -14.19
N LYS A 374 28.07 10.54 -14.21
CA LYS A 374 28.77 10.25 -15.45
C LYS A 374 28.30 8.89 -15.97
N PHE A 375 28.06 8.82 -17.26
CA PHE A 375 27.74 7.61 -17.99
C PHE A 375 28.99 7.06 -18.67
N VAL A 376 28.96 5.79 -19.06
CA VAL A 376 29.94 5.28 -20.02
C VAL A 376 29.53 5.71 -21.42
N ASP A 377 30.50 6.08 -22.23
CA ASP A 377 30.27 6.55 -23.59
C ASP A 377 29.63 5.44 -24.47
N HIS A 378 28.99 5.86 -25.55
CA HIS A 378 28.37 4.98 -26.53
C HIS A 378 28.94 5.29 -27.92
N ALA A 379 30.12 4.76 -28.23
CA ALA A 379 30.76 4.98 -29.51
C ALA A 379 30.42 3.83 -30.49
N PRO A 380 29.74 4.10 -31.63
CA PRO A 380 29.51 3.10 -32.66
C PRO A 380 30.80 2.37 -33.05
N ILE A 381 30.74 1.04 -33.14
CA ILE A 381 31.89 0.16 -33.41
C ILE A 381 31.98 -0.16 -34.91
N GLU A 382 30.84 -0.08 -35.60
CA GLU A 382 30.60 -0.43 -37.00
C GLU A 382 31.57 0.28 -37.97
N ASN A 383 31.94 1.53 -37.66
CA ASN A 383 32.66 2.43 -38.58
C ASN A 383 34.14 2.64 -38.21
N ARG A 384 34.72 1.79 -37.36
CA ARG A 384 36.10 1.98 -36.91
C ARG A 384 37.12 1.62 -37.99
N PRO A 385 38.22 2.37 -38.11
CA PRO A 385 39.29 2.02 -39.03
C PRO A 385 39.87 0.64 -38.68
N SER A 386 40.17 -0.16 -39.71
CA SER A 386 40.70 -1.52 -39.56
C SER A 386 42.12 -1.58 -38.99
N VAL A 387 42.89 -0.50 -39.16
CA VAL A 387 44.25 -0.39 -38.64
C VAL A 387 44.22 0.05 -37.18
N LEU A 388 44.61 -0.85 -36.29
CA LEU A 388 44.80 -0.57 -34.87
C LEU A 388 46.05 0.28 -34.66
N SER A 389 45.88 1.44 -34.00
CA SER A 389 47.00 2.25 -33.49
C SER A 389 47.62 1.69 -32.21
N PHE A 390 47.01 0.67 -31.60
CA PHE A 390 47.44 0.04 -30.35
C PHE A 390 48.19 -1.29 -30.60
N PRO A 391 49.26 -1.63 -29.84
CA PRO A 391 50.02 -2.85 -30.08
C PRO A 391 49.19 -4.10 -29.78
N LYS A 392 49.14 -5.03 -30.75
CA LYS A 392 48.26 -6.21 -30.73
C LYS A 392 48.58 -7.18 -29.61
N GLU A 393 49.82 -7.23 -29.15
CA GLU A 393 50.28 -8.13 -28.10
C GLU A 393 49.65 -7.84 -26.73
N TYR A 394 49.05 -6.66 -26.51
CA TYR A 394 48.31 -6.32 -25.29
C TYR A 394 46.79 -6.43 -25.46
N LEU A 395 46.33 -6.77 -26.67
CA LEU A 395 44.92 -7.00 -26.94
C LEU A 395 44.57 -8.46 -26.68
N ILE A 396 43.38 -8.67 -26.12
CA ILE A 396 42.79 -10.00 -25.97
C ILE A 396 41.95 -10.26 -27.22
N ASP A 397 42.15 -11.42 -27.83
CA ASP A 397 41.31 -11.89 -28.92
C ASP A 397 39.85 -12.05 -28.44
N PRO A 398 38.83 -11.57 -29.19
CA PRO A 398 37.44 -11.62 -28.75
C PRO A 398 36.93 -13.02 -28.40
N ASP A 399 37.29 -14.06 -29.17
CA ASP A 399 36.84 -15.44 -28.90
C ASP A 399 37.46 -15.97 -27.61
N THR A 400 38.75 -15.68 -27.40
CA THR A 400 39.45 -15.98 -26.14
C THR A 400 38.77 -15.26 -24.98
N PHE A 401 38.42 -13.99 -25.16
CA PHE A 401 37.76 -13.21 -24.12
C PHE A 401 36.40 -13.76 -23.74
N LEU A 402 35.56 -14.07 -24.73
CA LEU A 402 34.25 -14.67 -24.54
C LEU A 402 34.35 -16.01 -23.80
N LYS A 403 35.35 -16.83 -24.11
CA LYS A 403 35.51 -18.15 -23.50
C LYS A 403 36.07 -18.10 -22.08
N GLU A 404 37.05 -17.24 -21.81
CA GLU A 404 37.85 -17.29 -20.59
C GLU A 404 37.47 -16.23 -19.55
N PHE A 405 36.89 -15.10 -19.97
CA PHE A 405 36.65 -13.94 -19.12
C PHE A 405 35.19 -13.49 -19.06
N THR A 406 34.27 -14.32 -19.58
CA THR A 406 32.82 -14.07 -19.53
C THR A 406 32.08 -15.36 -19.17
N ASP A 407 30.83 -15.24 -18.72
CA ASP A 407 29.92 -16.39 -18.59
C ASP A 407 29.24 -16.62 -19.94
N ASN A 408 29.94 -17.29 -20.86
CA ASN A 408 29.45 -17.64 -22.20
C ASN A 408 29.00 -16.44 -23.07
N GLY A 409 29.68 -15.31 -22.92
CA GLY A 409 29.38 -14.04 -23.56
C GLY A 409 28.59 -13.06 -22.70
N VAL A 410 28.25 -13.45 -21.46
CA VAL A 410 27.56 -12.60 -20.48
C VAL A 410 28.54 -12.07 -19.45
N LEU A 411 28.42 -10.78 -19.14
CA LEU A 411 29.03 -10.14 -17.99
C LEU A 411 27.94 -9.67 -17.02
N TYR A 412 28.23 -9.66 -15.74
CA TYR A 412 27.29 -9.23 -14.71
C TYR A 412 27.66 -7.83 -14.22
N HIS A 413 26.70 -6.91 -14.23
CA HIS A 413 26.87 -5.54 -13.74
C HIS A 413 25.92 -5.25 -12.59
N GLY A 414 26.47 -4.86 -11.44
CA GLY A 414 25.73 -4.63 -10.21
C GLY A 414 25.41 -3.15 -10.02
N THR A 415 24.18 -2.85 -9.62
CA THR A 415 23.79 -1.49 -9.27
C THR A 415 23.07 -1.45 -7.92
N PRO A 416 23.35 -0.47 -7.05
CA PRO A 416 22.81 -0.43 -5.69
C PRO A 416 21.33 -0.06 -5.59
N LYS A 417 20.69 0.27 -6.71
CA LYS A 417 19.28 0.68 -6.80
C LYS A 417 18.64 0.03 -8.02
N VAL A 418 17.47 -0.59 -7.87
CA VAL A 418 16.73 -1.19 -8.99
C VAL A 418 16.46 -0.14 -10.09
N GLU A 419 16.23 1.12 -9.70
CA GLU A 419 15.95 2.22 -10.61
C GLU A 419 17.04 2.47 -11.63
N ASN A 420 18.30 2.26 -11.22
CA ASN A 420 19.45 2.44 -12.10
C ASN A 420 19.50 1.37 -13.18
N GLY A 421 18.96 0.17 -12.91
CA GLY A 421 18.91 -0.89 -13.90
C GLY A 421 18.15 -0.48 -15.15
N LEU A 422 17.20 0.42 -15.01
CA LEU A 422 16.37 0.93 -16.09
C LEU A 422 17.13 1.88 -17.02
N ALA A 423 17.99 2.73 -16.48
CA ALA A 423 18.90 3.53 -17.30
C ALA A 423 19.88 2.63 -18.06
N ILE A 424 20.35 1.56 -17.43
CA ILE A 424 21.24 0.56 -18.06
C ILE A 424 20.55 -0.15 -19.23
N LEU A 425 19.23 -0.44 -19.14
CA LEU A 425 18.47 -0.97 -20.29
C LEU A 425 18.51 -0.06 -21.52
N HIS A 426 18.59 1.27 -21.32
CA HIS A 426 18.71 2.26 -22.39
C HIS A 426 20.18 2.55 -22.78
N GLY A 427 21.13 1.74 -22.34
CA GLY A 427 22.56 1.93 -22.61
C GLY A 427 23.21 3.01 -21.75
N GLY A 428 22.55 3.48 -20.69
CA GLY A 428 23.05 4.45 -19.73
C GLY A 428 23.80 3.81 -18.57
N MET A 429 24.86 3.03 -18.84
CA MET A 429 25.72 2.50 -17.78
C MET A 429 26.42 3.63 -17.03
N PHE A 430 26.50 3.54 -15.71
CA PHE A 430 27.06 4.59 -14.85
C PHE A 430 28.52 4.34 -14.54
N GLU A 431 29.34 5.39 -14.55
CA GLU A 431 30.68 5.31 -13.96
C GLU A 431 30.56 5.08 -12.45
N SER A 432 31.29 4.09 -11.94
CA SER A 432 31.37 3.83 -10.51
C SER A 432 32.11 4.98 -9.83
N SER A 433 31.58 5.47 -8.70
CA SER A 433 32.08 6.69 -8.04
C SER A 433 32.85 6.47 -6.75
N LYS A 434 32.76 5.29 -6.08
CA LYS A 434 33.55 4.96 -4.85
C LYS A 434 33.77 3.47 -4.51
N VAL A 435 33.00 2.51 -5.05
CA VAL A 435 32.90 1.17 -4.43
C VAL A 435 33.26 0.02 -5.38
N GLN A 436 32.81 0.06 -6.64
CA GLN A 436 33.04 -1.05 -7.58
C GLN A 436 34.23 -0.77 -8.49
N GLY A 437 35.33 -1.52 -8.33
CA GLY A 437 36.53 -1.53 -9.19
C GLY A 437 37.36 -0.23 -9.25
N GLN A 438 36.74 0.92 -8.98
CA GLN A 438 37.33 2.25 -9.16
C GLN A 438 38.49 2.53 -8.20
N ALA A 439 38.42 2.01 -6.97
CA ALA A 439 39.50 2.11 -6.00
C ALA A 439 40.80 1.44 -6.49
N TRP A 440 40.72 0.55 -7.49
CA TRP A 440 41.85 -0.22 -8.00
C TRP A 440 42.29 0.20 -9.40
N HIS A 441 41.35 0.55 -10.29
CA HIS A 441 41.68 0.77 -11.71
C HIS A 441 41.19 2.11 -12.30
N GLY A 442 40.60 3.01 -11.51
CA GLY A 442 40.15 4.33 -11.97
C GLY A 442 38.68 4.39 -12.41
N SER A 443 38.24 5.51 -13.01
CA SER A 443 36.85 5.70 -13.43
C SER A 443 36.44 4.77 -14.58
N GLY A 444 35.20 4.27 -14.53
CA GLY A 444 34.58 3.41 -15.52
C GLY A 444 33.35 2.69 -14.94
N ALA A 445 32.54 2.04 -15.78
CA ALA A 445 31.58 1.04 -15.31
C ALA A 445 32.28 -0.32 -15.24
N TYR A 446 31.95 -1.11 -14.22
CA TYR A 446 32.61 -2.39 -14.00
C TYR A 446 31.60 -3.53 -14.08
N ALA A 447 32.02 -4.62 -14.68
CA ALA A 447 31.29 -5.88 -14.71
C ALA A 447 32.25 -7.04 -14.39
N SER A 448 31.71 -8.22 -14.11
CA SER A 448 32.50 -9.43 -13.87
C SER A 448 31.82 -10.65 -14.50
N PRO A 449 32.58 -11.67 -14.95
CA PRO A 449 32.01 -12.98 -15.29
C PRO A 449 31.35 -13.68 -14.09
N GLN A 450 31.67 -13.28 -12.85
CA GLN A 450 31.23 -13.99 -11.65
C GLN A 450 30.12 -13.22 -10.94
N LEU A 451 28.91 -13.80 -10.88
CA LEU A 451 27.77 -13.20 -10.18
C LEU A 451 28.10 -12.86 -8.72
N LYS A 452 28.85 -13.73 -8.03
CA LYS A 452 29.26 -13.55 -6.63
C LYS A 452 30.03 -12.24 -6.41
N VAL A 453 31.03 -11.96 -7.25
CA VAL A 453 31.85 -10.74 -7.20
C VAL A 453 30.96 -9.50 -7.32
N VAL A 454 29.94 -9.57 -8.19
CA VAL A 454 29.06 -8.43 -8.47
C VAL A 454 28.04 -8.20 -7.36
N ASN A 455 27.57 -9.27 -6.71
CA ASN A 455 26.62 -9.19 -5.59
C ASN A 455 27.18 -8.42 -4.39
N GLU A 456 28.50 -8.36 -4.21
CA GLU A 456 29.11 -7.55 -3.15
C GLU A 456 28.85 -6.04 -3.33
N TYR A 457 28.50 -5.60 -4.54
CA TYR A 457 28.28 -4.19 -4.89
C TYR A 457 26.82 -3.76 -4.89
N THR A 458 25.88 -4.69 -5.01
CA THR A 458 24.45 -4.35 -5.09
C THR A 458 23.86 -3.92 -3.75
N LYS A 459 24.56 -4.13 -2.63
CA LYS A 459 24.06 -3.82 -1.28
C LYS A 459 22.68 -4.46 -1.02
N GLU A 460 21.96 -3.99 -0.01
CA GLU A 460 20.69 -4.55 0.45
C GLU A 460 19.46 -4.24 -0.44
N VAL A 461 19.56 -3.51 -1.55
CA VAL A 461 18.38 -3.19 -2.40
C VAL A 461 18.69 -3.12 -3.90
N GLY A 462 19.90 -3.50 -4.29
CA GLY A 462 20.35 -3.44 -5.67
C GLY A 462 19.97 -4.64 -6.51
N ILE A 463 20.38 -4.62 -7.77
CA ILE A 463 20.19 -5.70 -8.75
C ILE A 463 21.47 -5.94 -9.53
N VAL A 464 21.65 -7.19 -9.95
CA VAL A 464 22.73 -7.59 -10.86
C VAL A 464 22.15 -7.87 -12.24
N LEU A 465 22.50 -7.03 -13.21
CA LEU A 465 22.04 -7.16 -14.58
C LEU A 465 23.03 -7.99 -15.41
N PRO A 466 22.56 -9.03 -16.10
CA PRO A 466 23.36 -9.68 -17.13
C PRO A 466 23.42 -8.78 -18.38
N VAL A 467 24.61 -8.46 -18.84
CA VAL A 467 24.85 -7.69 -20.06
C VAL A 467 25.55 -8.60 -21.07
N GLU A 468 24.88 -8.84 -22.19
CA GLU A 468 25.34 -9.77 -23.22
C GLU A 468 26.18 -9.04 -24.27
N LEU A 469 27.38 -9.55 -24.53
CA LEU A 469 28.29 -9.01 -25.52
C LEU A 469 27.82 -9.32 -26.94
N ARG A 470 27.94 -8.32 -27.82
CA ARG A 470 27.75 -8.46 -29.26
C ARG A 470 28.87 -9.32 -29.84
N LYS A 471 28.49 -10.34 -30.60
CA LYS A 471 29.44 -11.28 -31.26
C LYS A 471 29.69 -10.90 -32.73
N ASP A 472 28.90 -9.98 -33.25
CA ASP A 472 28.86 -9.54 -34.64
C ASP A 472 29.86 -8.40 -34.94
N TYR A 473 30.59 -7.89 -33.95
CA TYR A 473 31.53 -6.77 -34.11
C TYR A 473 32.92 -7.04 -33.54
N PRO A 474 33.97 -6.42 -34.14
CA PRO A 474 35.34 -6.54 -33.65
C PRO A 474 35.56 -5.68 -32.40
N ILE A 475 35.20 -6.24 -31.24
CA ILE A 475 35.40 -5.59 -29.93
C ILE A 475 36.91 -5.51 -29.63
N ARG A 476 37.39 -4.34 -29.19
CA ARG A 476 38.80 -4.16 -28.78
C ARG A 476 38.92 -4.27 -27.27
N ILE A 477 39.56 -5.35 -26.80
CA ILE A 477 39.79 -5.63 -25.38
C ILE A 477 41.27 -5.50 -25.05
N VAL A 478 41.62 -4.73 -24.01
CA VAL A 478 42.99 -4.65 -23.47
C VAL A 478 43.14 -5.50 -22.21
N ASP A 479 44.24 -6.25 -22.09
CA ASP A 479 44.69 -6.80 -20.81
C ASP A 479 45.54 -5.75 -20.07
N LEU A 480 44.96 -5.11 -19.06
CA LEU A 480 45.63 -4.05 -18.31
C LEU A 480 46.81 -4.58 -17.48
N ASP A 481 46.70 -5.81 -16.96
CA ASP A 481 47.75 -6.39 -16.12
C ASP A 481 49.00 -6.67 -16.97
N LYS A 482 48.80 -7.18 -18.19
CA LYS A 482 49.88 -7.37 -19.17
C LYS A 482 50.49 -6.04 -19.62
N LEU A 483 49.67 -4.99 -19.77
CA LEU A 483 50.15 -3.65 -20.10
C LEU A 483 51.01 -3.08 -18.96
N ILE A 484 50.57 -3.21 -17.70
CA ILE A 484 51.30 -2.74 -16.51
C ILE A 484 52.66 -3.45 -16.36
N GLN A 485 52.72 -4.75 -16.66
CA GLN A 485 53.98 -5.50 -16.66
C GLN A 485 55.00 -4.95 -17.67
N ASN A 486 54.55 -4.26 -18.72
CA ASN A 486 55.42 -3.52 -19.61
C ASN A 486 55.58 -2.07 -19.15
N SER A 487 56.53 -1.85 -18.23
CA SER A 487 56.77 -0.54 -17.61
C SER A 487 56.98 0.58 -18.63
N VAL A 488 57.69 0.32 -19.74
CA VAL A 488 58.01 1.33 -20.76
C VAL A 488 56.75 1.86 -21.47
N LEU A 489 55.91 0.97 -22.00
CA LEU A 489 54.69 1.39 -22.69
C LEU A 489 53.68 1.98 -21.72
N TYR A 490 53.51 1.38 -20.55
CA TYR A 490 52.60 1.88 -19.52
C TYR A 490 52.97 3.29 -19.04
N GLU A 491 54.25 3.56 -18.77
CA GLU A 491 54.72 4.90 -18.39
C GLU A 491 54.53 5.91 -19.51
N LYS A 492 54.80 5.51 -20.77
CA LYS A 492 54.56 6.36 -21.94
C LYS A 492 53.10 6.78 -22.02
N LEU A 493 52.17 5.82 -21.96
CA LEU A 493 50.73 6.08 -22.04
C LEU A 493 50.24 6.90 -20.84
N ASN A 494 50.76 6.65 -19.63
CA ASN A 494 50.41 7.47 -18.46
C ASN A 494 50.91 8.92 -18.57
N ASN A 495 52.12 9.13 -19.09
CA ASN A 495 52.64 10.47 -19.31
C ASN A 495 51.82 11.20 -20.38
N GLU A 496 51.42 10.48 -21.43
CA GLU A 496 50.52 10.99 -22.47
C GLU A 496 49.14 11.37 -21.90
N ALA A 497 48.53 10.51 -21.08
CA ALA A 497 47.27 10.79 -20.41
C ALA A 497 47.34 12.03 -19.50
N LYS A 498 48.43 12.17 -18.72
CA LYS A 498 48.70 13.36 -17.90
C LYS A 498 48.83 14.64 -18.72
N LEU A 499 49.52 14.57 -19.87
CA LEU A 499 49.66 15.70 -20.79
C LEU A 499 48.32 16.13 -21.39
N GLU A 500 47.47 15.16 -21.73
CA GLU A 500 46.11 15.38 -22.25
C GLU A 500 45.07 15.69 -21.14
N LYS A 501 45.47 15.68 -19.86
CA LYS A 501 44.61 15.89 -18.68
C LYS A 501 43.43 14.92 -18.61
N VAL A 502 43.63 13.69 -19.06
CA VAL A 502 42.68 12.58 -18.98
C VAL A 502 43.27 11.45 -18.17
N THR A 503 42.43 10.51 -17.74
CA THR A 503 42.88 9.25 -17.15
C THR A 503 43.47 8.33 -18.22
N LEU A 504 44.30 7.37 -17.81
CA LEU A 504 44.82 6.35 -18.74
C LEU A 504 43.69 5.62 -19.47
N ASN A 505 42.62 5.26 -18.77
CA ASN A 505 41.49 4.53 -19.36
C ASN A 505 40.75 5.39 -20.40
N GLU A 506 40.53 6.68 -20.10
CA GLU A 506 39.94 7.62 -21.06
C GLU A 506 40.84 7.81 -22.29
N LEU A 507 42.17 7.84 -22.12
CA LEU A 507 43.11 7.88 -23.24
C LEU A 507 42.98 6.62 -24.10
N LEU A 508 42.98 5.43 -23.48
CA LEU A 508 42.79 4.15 -24.16
C LEU A 508 41.48 4.12 -24.95
N HIS A 509 40.38 4.57 -24.34
CA HIS A 509 39.10 4.65 -25.01
C HIS A 509 39.08 5.65 -26.17
N LYS A 510 39.42 6.92 -25.92
CA LYS A 510 39.21 8.00 -26.88
C LYS A 510 40.23 8.05 -28.02
N LYS A 511 41.44 7.53 -27.79
CA LYS A 511 42.54 7.61 -28.76
C LYS A 511 42.83 6.29 -29.47
N TYR A 512 42.59 5.18 -28.78
CA TYR A 512 42.91 3.83 -29.27
C TYR A 512 41.65 2.97 -29.53
N ASP A 513 40.46 3.55 -29.34
CA ASP A 513 39.14 2.91 -29.43
C ASP A 513 39.05 1.62 -28.60
N ILE A 514 39.64 1.60 -27.40
CA ILE A 514 39.48 0.46 -26.50
C ILE A 514 38.07 0.46 -25.91
N ASP A 515 37.39 -0.68 -26.03
CA ASP A 515 36.01 -0.82 -25.57
C ASP A 515 35.91 -1.41 -24.16
N LEU A 516 36.75 -2.42 -23.91
CA LEU A 516 36.79 -3.19 -22.68
C LEU A 516 38.23 -3.27 -22.17
N ILE A 517 38.38 -3.16 -20.87
CA ILE A 517 39.66 -3.32 -20.19
C ILE A 517 39.50 -4.44 -19.18
N LYS A 518 40.18 -5.56 -19.41
CA LYS A 518 40.27 -6.66 -18.45
C LYS A 518 41.33 -6.31 -17.41
N CYS A 519 40.98 -6.49 -16.14
CA CYS A 519 41.89 -6.29 -15.02
C CYS A 519 41.60 -7.30 -13.89
N LEU A 520 42.59 -7.50 -13.01
CA LEU A 520 42.47 -8.35 -11.82
C LEU A 520 42.42 -7.51 -10.54
N ASN A 521 41.59 -7.92 -9.58
CA ASN A 521 41.63 -7.36 -8.23
C ASN A 521 42.75 -7.99 -7.37
N ARG A 522 42.85 -7.60 -6.09
CA ARG A 522 43.85 -8.14 -5.14
C ARG A 522 43.71 -9.63 -4.87
N GLU A 523 42.53 -10.18 -5.08
CA GLU A 523 42.20 -11.59 -4.87
C GLU A 523 42.33 -12.40 -6.17
N ASN A 524 42.90 -11.79 -7.23
CA ASN A 524 43.00 -12.35 -8.59
C ASN A 524 41.65 -12.68 -9.23
N GLU A 525 40.57 -11.99 -8.84
CA GLU A 525 39.28 -12.09 -9.49
C GLU A 525 39.22 -11.16 -10.70
N VAL A 526 38.52 -11.60 -11.75
CA VAL A 526 38.43 -10.89 -13.03
C VAL A 526 37.38 -9.79 -12.95
N TYR A 527 37.80 -8.58 -13.31
CA TYR A 527 36.94 -7.44 -13.61
C TYR A 527 37.09 -7.05 -15.07
N VAL A 528 35.98 -6.56 -15.62
CA VAL A 528 35.92 -5.96 -16.93
C VAL A 528 35.44 -4.53 -16.75
N MET A 529 36.32 -3.58 -16.99
CA MET A 529 35.97 -2.18 -17.05
C MET A 529 35.44 -1.87 -18.45
N ILE A 530 34.23 -1.35 -18.50
CA ILE A 530 33.49 -1.00 -19.71
C ILE A 530 33.78 0.47 -20.02
N GLN A 531 34.34 0.71 -21.19
CA GLN A 531 34.60 2.05 -21.73
C GLN A 531 33.62 2.43 -22.84
N ASN A 532 33.01 1.43 -23.51
CA ASN A 532 32.02 1.65 -24.54
C ASN A 532 30.81 0.75 -24.36
N THR A 533 29.62 1.32 -24.21
CA THR A 533 28.37 0.54 -24.07
C THR A 533 27.90 -0.12 -25.36
N ALA A 534 28.39 0.31 -26.53
CA ALA A 534 28.00 -0.24 -27.83
C ALA A 534 28.45 -1.69 -28.07
N VAL A 535 29.30 -2.24 -27.20
CA VAL A 535 29.70 -3.66 -27.21
C VAL A 535 28.64 -4.61 -26.70
N PHE A 536 27.60 -4.10 -26.03
CA PHE A 536 26.52 -4.92 -25.49
C PHE A 536 25.29 -4.86 -26.37
N HIS A 537 24.52 -5.93 -26.38
CA HIS A 537 23.14 -5.87 -26.85
C HIS A 537 22.36 -4.89 -25.98
N LYS A 538 21.47 -4.11 -26.60
CA LYS A 538 20.57 -3.21 -25.87
C LYS A 538 19.77 -4.04 -24.87
N GLY A 539 19.75 -3.60 -23.61
CA GLY A 539 19.02 -4.30 -22.56
C GLY A 539 17.53 -4.35 -22.89
N SER A 540 16.87 -5.42 -22.45
CA SER A 540 15.43 -5.59 -22.61
C SER A 540 14.74 -5.69 -21.25
N PRO A 541 13.41 -5.52 -21.17
CA PRO A 541 12.69 -5.79 -19.93
C PRO A 541 12.97 -7.20 -19.34
N LYS A 542 13.25 -8.19 -20.21
CA LYS A 542 13.73 -9.52 -19.81
C LYS A 542 15.00 -9.45 -18.97
N THR A 543 15.98 -8.65 -19.40
CA THR A 543 17.26 -8.46 -18.68
C THR A 543 17.05 -7.97 -17.26
N LEU A 544 16.14 -7.03 -17.05
CA LEU A 544 15.80 -6.53 -15.71
C LEU A 544 15.12 -7.60 -14.86
N ILE A 545 14.16 -8.33 -15.43
CA ILE A 545 13.45 -9.40 -14.73
C ILE A 545 14.42 -10.49 -14.30
N ILE A 546 15.31 -10.94 -15.19
CA ILE A 546 16.36 -11.90 -14.86
C ILE A 546 17.28 -11.34 -13.78
N GLY A 547 17.66 -10.06 -13.85
CA GLY A 547 18.50 -9.46 -12.83
C GLY A 547 17.87 -9.43 -11.43
N ILE A 548 16.55 -9.21 -11.35
CA ILE A 548 15.79 -9.29 -10.10
C ILE A 548 15.67 -10.76 -9.65
N ALA A 549 15.36 -11.69 -10.55
CA ALA A 549 15.32 -13.13 -10.25
C ALA A 549 16.65 -13.65 -9.66
N ASN A 550 17.78 -13.23 -10.23
CA ASN A 550 19.10 -13.61 -9.78
C ASN A 550 19.36 -13.15 -8.34
N GLN A 551 18.84 -11.99 -7.93
CA GLN A 551 18.91 -11.56 -6.53
C GLN A 551 17.96 -12.35 -5.63
N ILE A 552 16.78 -12.72 -6.12
CA ILE A 552 15.82 -13.54 -5.38
C ILE A 552 16.39 -14.91 -5.03
N VAL A 553 17.23 -15.50 -5.89
CA VAL A 553 17.88 -16.80 -5.62
C VAL A 553 19.25 -16.66 -4.94
N ASN A 554 19.71 -15.43 -4.68
CA ASN A 554 21.01 -15.21 -4.06
C ASN A 554 20.95 -15.44 -2.54
N ASP A 555 21.43 -16.60 -2.08
CA ASP A 555 21.47 -16.96 -0.66
C ASP A 555 22.39 -16.08 0.21
N SER A 556 23.23 -15.23 -0.40
CA SER A 556 24.02 -14.24 0.36
C SER A 556 23.18 -13.05 0.83
N LEU A 557 21.97 -12.85 0.30
CA LEU A 557 21.06 -11.77 0.71
C LEU A 557 20.13 -12.22 1.85
N PRO A 558 19.81 -11.33 2.80
CA PRO A 558 18.76 -11.57 3.79
C PRO A 558 17.45 -12.02 3.14
N VAL A 559 16.83 -13.06 3.68
CA VAL A 559 15.61 -13.63 3.07
C VAL A 559 14.46 -12.63 2.96
N LEU A 560 14.33 -11.69 3.90
CA LEU A 560 13.28 -10.66 3.85
C LEU A 560 13.50 -9.69 2.69
N GLN A 561 14.75 -9.34 2.40
CA GLN A 561 15.09 -8.55 1.22
C GLN A 561 14.73 -9.31 -0.06
N ARG A 562 15.04 -10.60 -0.12
CA ARG A 562 14.69 -11.45 -1.27
C ARG A 562 13.17 -11.56 -1.44
N ALA A 563 12.41 -11.56 -0.34
CA ALA A 563 10.95 -11.54 -0.36
C ALA A 563 10.40 -10.21 -0.94
N ALA A 564 10.94 -9.06 -0.54
CA ALA A 564 10.58 -7.76 -1.11
C ALA A 564 10.89 -7.69 -2.62
N LEU A 565 12.05 -8.23 -3.04
CA LEU A 565 12.40 -8.33 -4.47
C LEU A 565 11.48 -9.27 -5.24
N PHE A 566 11.01 -10.36 -4.63
CA PHE A 566 10.04 -11.27 -5.26
C PHE A 566 8.67 -10.64 -5.48
N HIS A 567 8.22 -9.80 -4.55
CA HIS A 567 6.98 -9.05 -4.77
C HIS A 567 7.12 -8.16 -6.01
N SER A 568 8.22 -7.41 -6.09
CA SER A 568 8.59 -6.61 -7.26
C SER A 568 8.67 -7.46 -8.55
N TYR A 569 9.30 -8.62 -8.48
CA TYR A 569 9.45 -9.58 -9.57
C TYR A 569 8.11 -10.11 -10.08
N SER A 570 7.23 -10.53 -9.19
CA SER A 570 5.94 -11.14 -9.56
C SER A 570 5.08 -10.15 -10.33
N ASN A 571 5.06 -8.89 -9.87
CA ASN A 571 4.36 -7.80 -10.55
C ASN A 571 4.99 -7.48 -11.91
N LEU A 572 6.32 -7.54 -11.99
CA LEU A 572 7.07 -7.32 -13.22
C LEU A 572 6.86 -8.40 -14.28
N TYR A 573 6.91 -9.66 -13.83
CA TYR A 573 6.70 -10.84 -14.65
C TYR A 573 5.35 -10.80 -15.36
N ILE A 574 4.33 -10.24 -14.70
CA ILE A 574 3.00 -10.07 -15.26
C ILE A 574 2.93 -8.84 -16.19
N SER A 575 3.57 -7.72 -15.84
CA SER A 575 3.40 -6.42 -16.50
C SER A 575 4.29 -6.15 -17.72
N LEU A 576 5.32 -6.98 -17.98
CA LEU A 576 6.27 -6.74 -19.07
C LEU A 576 6.05 -7.57 -20.35
N GLY A 577 5.14 -8.55 -20.34
CA GLY A 577 4.70 -9.23 -21.57
C GLY A 577 5.78 -10.04 -22.27
N VAL A 578 6.84 -10.33 -21.54
CA VAL A 578 7.99 -11.09 -22.01
C VAL A 578 7.65 -12.58 -22.08
N ASN A 579 8.30 -13.27 -23.02
CA ASN A 579 8.11 -14.71 -23.18
C ASN A 579 8.50 -15.43 -21.88
N LYS A 580 7.49 -16.03 -21.25
CA LYS A 580 7.58 -16.67 -19.94
C LYS A 580 8.55 -17.86 -19.91
N SER A 581 8.85 -18.47 -21.05
CA SER A 581 9.76 -19.63 -21.14
C SER A 581 11.18 -19.34 -20.67
N ASP A 582 11.60 -18.08 -20.76
CA ASP A 582 13.01 -17.71 -20.56
C ASP A 582 13.25 -17.07 -19.18
N MET A 583 12.25 -17.10 -18.30
CA MET A 583 12.27 -16.43 -17.00
C MET A 583 11.81 -17.40 -15.91
N PRO A 584 12.41 -17.39 -14.70
CA PRO A 584 11.94 -18.22 -13.60
C PRO A 584 10.46 -17.95 -13.28
N ASP A 585 9.60 -18.96 -13.33
CA ASP A 585 8.20 -18.79 -12.98
C ASP A 585 8.08 -18.27 -11.52
N PRO A 586 7.30 -17.21 -11.23
CA PRO A 586 7.03 -16.77 -9.86
C PRO A 586 6.64 -17.91 -8.91
N VAL A 587 5.92 -18.93 -9.39
CA VAL A 587 5.59 -20.12 -8.58
C VAL A 587 6.87 -20.87 -8.15
N THR A 588 7.83 -21.01 -9.06
CA THR A 588 9.12 -21.64 -8.77
C THR A 588 9.93 -20.83 -7.76
N LEU A 589 10.04 -19.51 -7.96
CA LEU A 589 10.76 -18.64 -7.02
C LEU A 589 10.09 -18.58 -5.65
N LYS A 590 8.75 -18.59 -5.60
CA LYS A 590 7.97 -18.71 -4.37
C LYS A 590 8.28 -20.00 -3.63
N ALA A 591 8.31 -21.14 -4.33
CA ALA A 591 8.64 -22.44 -3.73
C ALA A 591 10.06 -22.49 -3.13
N ILE A 592 11.02 -21.75 -3.70
CA ILE A 592 12.37 -21.61 -3.16
C ILE A 592 12.38 -20.74 -1.89
N LEU A 593 11.70 -19.60 -1.91
CA LEU A 593 11.75 -18.61 -0.83
C LEU A 593 10.86 -18.94 0.36
N GLU A 594 9.68 -19.51 0.14
CA GLU A 594 8.69 -19.72 1.21
C GLU A 594 9.24 -20.54 2.39
N PRO A 595 9.97 -21.65 2.19
CA PRO A 595 10.59 -22.37 3.31
C PRO A 595 11.66 -21.54 4.04
N GLN A 596 12.45 -20.76 3.30
CA GLN A 596 13.50 -19.91 3.88
C GLN A 596 12.90 -18.77 4.71
N ILE A 597 11.81 -18.18 4.23
CA ILE A 597 11.03 -17.15 4.93
C ILE A 597 10.47 -17.74 6.23
N LYS A 598 9.81 -18.89 6.16
CA LYS A 598 9.27 -19.60 7.33
C LYS A 598 10.37 -19.87 8.36
N ASN A 599 11.53 -20.39 7.93
CA ASN A 599 12.67 -20.64 8.80
C ASN A 599 13.23 -19.37 9.45
N ALA A 600 13.35 -18.27 8.71
CA ALA A 600 13.85 -17.02 9.27
C ALA A 600 12.87 -16.35 10.25
N ILE A 601 11.56 -16.47 9.99
CA ILE A 601 10.52 -16.05 10.93
C ILE A 601 10.57 -16.90 12.18
N GLU A 602 10.64 -18.23 12.04
CA GLU A 602 10.77 -19.17 13.16
C GLU A 602 12.02 -18.86 14.00
N GLU A 603 13.17 -18.60 13.36
CA GLU A 603 14.39 -18.21 14.07
C GLU A 603 14.20 -16.91 14.85
N LYS A 604 13.61 -15.88 14.24
CA LYS A 604 13.29 -14.60 14.93
C LYS A 604 12.31 -14.79 16.09
N ILE A 605 11.33 -15.67 15.94
CA ILE A 605 10.39 -16.07 17.00
C ILE A 605 11.14 -16.76 18.13
N ARG A 606 12.01 -17.73 17.81
CA ARG A 606 12.79 -18.54 18.75
C ARG A 606 13.71 -17.69 19.62
N ILE A 607 14.41 -16.71 19.03
CA ILE A 607 15.32 -15.82 19.76
C ILE A 607 14.61 -14.63 20.42
N GLY A 608 13.29 -14.48 20.23
CA GLY A 608 12.49 -13.41 20.82
C GLY A 608 12.86 -12.00 20.35
N THR A 609 13.52 -11.87 19.18
CA THR A 609 14.01 -10.59 18.65
C THR A 609 13.02 -9.89 17.72
N ILE A 610 11.81 -10.42 17.55
CA ILE A 610 10.69 -9.66 16.97
C ILE A 610 10.33 -8.52 17.95
N ARG A 611 11.19 -7.48 17.98
CA ARG A 611 11.00 -6.26 18.75
C ARG A 611 10.13 -5.31 17.93
N ILE A 612 8.85 -5.28 18.29
CA ILE A 612 7.82 -4.44 17.64
C ILE A 612 7.88 -2.98 18.13
N SER A 613 9.05 -2.49 18.56
CA SER A 613 9.18 -1.09 19.01
C SER A 613 9.21 -0.10 17.86
N GLU A 614 9.39 -0.57 16.63
CA GLU A 614 9.21 0.20 15.40
C GLU A 614 7.99 -0.38 14.67
N LYS A 615 6.84 0.30 14.76
CA LYS A 615 5.56 -0.11 14.14
C LYS A 615 5.65 -0.49 12.65
N ALA A 616 6.71 -0.07 11.96
CA ALA A 616 6.98 -0.35 10.55
C ALA A 616 7.31 -1.84 10.30
N THR A 617 8.25 -2.43 11.05
CA THR A 617 8.88 -3.71 10.62
C THR A 617 7.97 -4.94 10.52
N VAL A 618 6.98 -5.14 11.40
CA VAL A 618 6.08 -6.31 11.30
C VAL A 618 4.96 -6.07 10.31
N PHE A 619 4.50 -4.82 10.20
CA PHE A 619 3.48 -4.42 9.22
C PHE A 619 4.04 -4.55 7.80
N ASP A 620 5.21 -3.95 7.57
CA ASP A 620 5.94 -4.03 6.30
C ASP A 620 6.25 -5.49 5.95
N MET A 621 6.67 -6.30 6.94
CA MET A 621 6.86 -7.74 6.72
C MET A 621 5.56 -8.46 6.36
N VAL A 622 4.43 -8.24 7.02
CA VAL A 622 3.17 -8.92 6.68
C VAL A 622 2.70 -8.54 5.28
N GLU A 623 2.82 -7.27 4.91
CA GLU A 623 2.46 -6.79 3.57
C GLU A 623 3.39 -7.38 2.50
N GLU A 624 4.71 -7.34 2.70
CA GLU A 624 5.71 -7.93 1.79
C GLU A 624 5.58 -9.46 1.68
N LEU A 625 5.26 -10.14 2.78
CA LEU A 625 5.15 -11.59 2.86
C LEU A 625 3.79 -12.12 2.42
N SER A 626 2.77 -11.27 2.30
CA SER A 626 1.43 -11.66 1.82
C SER A 626 1.45 -12.29 0.43
N ALA A 627 2.47 -11.98 -0.39
CA ALA A 627 2.70 -12.63 -1.68
C ALA A 627 3.08 -14.12 -1.56
N PHE A 628 3.66 -14.52 -0.43
CA PHE A 628 4.11 -15.88 -0.17
C PHE A 628 3.10 -16.67 0.65
N ILE A 629 2.64 -16.09 1.74
CA ILE A 629 1.83 -16.76 2.75
C ILE A 629 0.64 -15.86 3.00
N SER A 630 -0.58 -16.38 2.92
CA SER A 630 -1.76 -15.56 3.20
C SER A 630 -1.65 -14.95 4.61
N PRO A 631 -2.20 -13.74 4.88
CA PRO A 631 -2.15 -13.15 6.21
C PRO A 631 -2.64 -14.11 7.31
N LYS A 632 -3.64 -14.94 6.99
CA LYS A 632 -4.14 -16.04 7.81
C LYS A 632 -3.07 -17.09 8.11
N GLU A 633 -2.50 -17.72 7.08
CA GLU A 633 -1.50 -18.78 7.24
C GLU A 633 -0.23 -18.25 7.94
N LEU A 634 0.16 -17.01 7.67
CA LEU A 634 1.30 -16.37 8.32
C LEU A 634 1.04 -16.15 9.80
N SER A 635 -0.15 -15.62 10.14
CA SER A 635 -0.60 -15.44 11.51
C SER A 635 -0.64 -16.77 12.27
N LYS A 636 -1.20 -17.81 11.64
CA LYS A 636 -1.26 -19.16 12.18
C LYS A 636 0.14 -19.72 12.45
N PHE A 637 1.02 -19.68 11.46
CA PHE A 637 2.41 -20.13 11.58
C PHE A 637 3.15 -19.40 12.70
N MET A 638 3.04 -18.07 12.77
CA MET A 638 3.70 -17.28 13.81
C MET A 638 3.19 -17.64 15.22
N ILE A 639 1.89 -17.89 15.37
CA ILE A 639 1.28 -18.28 16.64
C ILE A 639 1.72 -19.68 17.04
N GLU A 640 1.62 -20.65 16.13
CA GLU A 640 2.04 -22.04 16.36
C GLU A 640 3.51 -22.13 16.76
N LYS A 641 4.41 -21.42 16.06
CA LYS A 641 5.84 -21.39 16.41
C LYS A 641 6.12 -20.66 17.71
N SER A 642 5.37 -19.59 18.02
CA SER A 642 5.53 -18.92 19.31
C SER A 642 4.99 -19.75 20.49
N ILE A 643 4.00 -20.62 20.24
CA ILE A 643 3.52 -21.69 21.14
C ILE A 643 4.62 -22.73 21.33
N GLU A 644 5.17 -23.27 20.24
CA GLU A 644 6.22 -24.28 20.25
C GLU A 644 7.46 -23.84 21.05
N HIS A 645 7.93 -22.61 20.84
CA HIS A 645 9.12 -22.08 21.52
C HIS A 645 8.87 -21.51 22.93
N GLY A 646 7.62 -21.52 23.42
CA GLY A 646 7.32 -21.07 24.79
C GLY A 646 7.59 -19.59 25.03
N ASN A 647 7.41 -18.74 24.01
CA ASN A 647 7.66 -17.29 24.10
C ASN A 647 6.84 -16.65 25.23
N LYS A 648 7.43 -15.67 25.94
CA LYS A 648 6.75 -14.94 27.03
C LYS A 648 5.51 -14.20 26.53
N SER A 649 4.51 -14.06 27.40
CA SER A 649 3.17 -13.52 27.12
C SER A 649 3.19 -12.16 26.43
N ARG A 650 4.10 -11.24 26.80
CA ARG A 650 4.19 -9.90 26.16
C ARG A 650 4.68 -9.92 24.71
N THR A 651 5.70 -10.72 24.38
CA THR A 651 6.20 -10.85 22.99
C THR A 651 5.18 -11.57 22.13
N PHE A 652 4.61 -12.65 22.67
CA PHE A 652 3.53 -13.40 22.05
C PHE A 652 2.32 -12.50 21.78
N TYR A 653 1.92 -11.70 22.76
CA TYR A 653 0.82 -10.75 22.63
C TYR A 653 1.04 -9.77 21.49
N ASN A 654 2.22 -9.16 21.39
CA ASN A 654 2.48 -8.19 20.33
C ASN A 654 2.40 -8.83 18.93
N ILE A 655 2.87 -10.08 18.77
CA ILE A 655 2.75 -10.85 17.53
C ILE A 655 1.27 -11.05 17.18
N VAL A 656 0.49 -11.57 18.14
CA VAL A 656 -0.95 -11.84 18.02
C VAL A 656 -1.76 -10.57 17.73
N SER A 657 -1.38 -9.48 18.40
CA SER A 657 -2.02 -8.19 18.31
C SER A 657 -2.00 -7.67 16.87
N ASN A 658 -0.84 -7.79 16.22
CA ASN A 658 -0.66 -7.41 14.83
C ASN A 658 -1.32 -8.41 13.88
N CYS A 659 -1.17 -9.71 14.10
CA CYS A 659 -1.79 -10.75 13.27
C CYS A 659 -3.30 -10.53 13.12
N ILE A 660 -4.01 -10.33 14.24
CA ILE A 660 -5.46 -10.12 14.25
C ILE A 660 -5.88 -8.82 13.55
N SER A 661 -5.07 -7.75 13.57
CA SER A 661 -5.43 -6.50 12.89
C SER A 661 -5.41 -6.59 11.36
N HIS A 662 -4.91 -7.69 10.79
CA HIS A 662 -4.79 -7.91 9.35
C HIS A 662 -5.77 -8.95 8.79
N LEU A 663 -6.53 -9.62 9.65
CA LEU A 663 -7.54 -10.58 9.21
C LEU A 663 -8.81 -9.79 8.86
N THR A 664 -9.27 -9.95 7.62
CA THR A 664 -10.47 -9.27 7.11
C THR A 664 -11.71 -10.14 7.15
N GLU A 665 -11.55 -11.46 7.30
CA GLU A 665 -12.64 -12.43 7.32
C GLU A 665 -12.86 -12.96 8.74
N ASP A 666 -14.13 -13.02 9.16
CA ASP A 666 -14.49 -13.43 10.52
C ASP A 666 -14.10 -14.89 10.81
N GLU A 667 -14.14 -15.78 9.81
CA GLU A 667 -13.69 -17.17 9.94
C GLU A 667 -12.21 -17.29 10.28
N ASP A 668 -11.35 -16.46 9.68
CA ASP A 668 -9.91 -16.44 9.95
C ASP A 668 -9.63 -15.95 11.37
N ILE A 669 -10.39 -14.96 11.83
CA ILE A 669 -10.30 -14.46 13.19
C ILE A 669 -10.67 -15.58 14.18
N VAL A 670 -11.76 -16.32 13.94
CA VAL A 670 -12.17 -17.43 14.82
C VAL A 670 -11.07 -18.47 14.94
N GLU A 671 -10.49 -18.95 13.82
CA GLU A 671 -9.43 -19.96 13.85
C GLU A 671 -8.21 -19.49 14.64
N ILE A 672 -7.77 -18.25 14.41
CA ILE A 672 -6.63 -17.66 15.13
C ILE A 672 -6.92 -17.55 16.63
N TYR A 673 -8.11 -17.13 17.02
CA TYR A 673 -8.48 -17.09 18.44
C TYR A 673 -8.59 -18.49 19.06
N GLN A 674 -9.03 -19.52 18.33
CA GLN A 674 -9.04 -20.89 18.84
C GLN A 674 -7.62 -21.35 19.24
N LEU A 675 -6.63 -21.13 18.36
CA LEU A 675 -5.21 -21.42 18.66
C LEU A 675 -4.70 -20.67 19.89
N LEU A 676 -5.17 -19.43 20.09
CA LEU A 676 -4.81 -18.62 21.25
C LEU A 676 -5.43 -19.15 22.53
N LEU A 677 -6.69 -19.59 22.50
CA LEU A 677 -7.36 -20.21 23.64
C LEU A 677 -6.75 -21.57 23.98
N GLU A 678 -6.37 -22.36 22.97
CA GLU A 678 -5.62 -23.60 23.17
C GLU A 678 -4.28 -23.35 23.89
N ARG A 679 -3.55 -22.30 23.51
CA ARG A 679 -2.35 -21.88 24.23
C ARG A 679 -2.66 -21.50 25.67
N VAL A 680 -3.66 -20.64 25.89
CA VAL A 680 -4.05 -20.24 27.24
C VAL A 680 -4.34 -21.47 28.08
N LYS A 681 -5.12 -22.43 27.56
CA LYS A 681 -5.45 -23.70 28.21
C LYS A 681 -4.19 -24.54 28.49
N LYS A 682 -3.29 -24.68 27.52
CA LYS A 682 -2.06 -25.49 27.61
C LYS A 682 -1.03 -24.92 28.61
N TYR A 683 -0.85 -23.59 28.63
CA TYR A 683 0.24 -22.95 29.40
C TYR A 683 -0.25 -22.13 30.60
N LYS A 684 -1.57 -22.05 30.84
CA LYS A 684 -2.18 -21.24 31.91
C LYS A 684 -1.80 -19.75 31.83
N ASP A 685 -1.75 -19.21 30.61
CA ASP A 685 -1.27 -17.86 30.29
C ASP A 685 -2.35 -16.79 30.61
N LEU A 686 -2.42 -16.38 31.88
CA LEU A 686 -3.42 -15.43 32.40
C LEU A 686 -3.32 -14.03 31.76
N GLU A 687 -2.11 -13.55 31.45
CA GLU A 687 -1.89 -12.24 30.84
C GLU A 687 -2.43 -12.21 29.40
N LEU A 688 -2.20 -13.29 28.63
CA LEU A 688 -2.78 -13.44 27.30
C LEU A 688 -4.30 -13.49 27.36
N LEU A 689 -4.88 -14.27 28.29
CA LEU A 689 -6.33 -14.36 28.47
C LEU A 689 -6.96 -13.00 28.77
N GLU A 690 -6.37 -12.23 29.68
CA GLU A 690 -6.83 -10.87 30.01
C GLU A 690 -6.81 -9.96 28.79
N THR A 691 -5.81 -10.12 27.93
CA THR A 691 -5.65 -9.24 26.79
C THR A 691 -6.58 -9.61 25.63
N LEU A 692 -6.84 -10.90 25.42
CA LEU A 692 -7.90 -11.38 24.53
C LEU A 692 -9.25 -10.84 24.98
N LEU A 693 -9.52 -10.88 26.29
CA LEU A 693 -10.71 -10.30 26.92
C LEU A 693 -10.87 -8.81 26.62
N LYS A 694 -9.82 -8.02 26.81
CA LYS A 694 -9.84 -6.58 26.50
C LYS A 694 -10.17 -6.36 25.03
N ARG A 695 -9.49 -7.02 24.10
CA ARG A 695 -9.75 -6.83 22.65
C ARG A 695 -11.13 -7.27 22.20
N TYR A 696 -11.65 -8.35 22.77
CA TYR A 696 -13.01 -8.82 22.51
C TYR A 696 -14.06 -7.72 22.75
N GLN A 697 -13.81 -6.85 23.75
CA GLN A 697 -14.70 -5.74 24.08
C GLN A 697 -14.72 -4.62 23.04
N TRP A 698 -13.65 -4.44 22.26
CA TRP A 698 -13.47 -3.29 21.37
C TRP A 698 -13.72 -3.58 19.88
N ASN A 699 -13.91 -4.84 19.48
CA ASN A 699 -14.15 -5.21 18.08
C ASN A 699 -15.59 -5.70 17.84
N PRO A 700 -16.52 -4.82 17.37
CA PRO A 700 -17.93 -5.17 17.18
C PRO A 700 -18.22 -6.08 15.98
N HIS A 701 -17.22 -6.38 15.14
CA HIS A 701 -17.32 -7.30 14.00
C HIS A 701 -17.31 -8.79 14.41
N LEU A 702 -16.93 -9.10 15.66
CA LEU A 702 -16.88 -10.45 16.23
C LEU A 702 -18.27 -11.12 16.45
N LYS A 703 -19.28 -10.80 15.64
CA LYS A 703 -20.66 -11.31 15.79
C LYS A 703 -20.78 -12.80 15.42
N ASP A 704 -19.91 -13.32 14.56
CA ASP A 704 -19.95 -14.70 14.07
C ASP A 704 -19.11 -15.68 14.93
N ILE A 705 -18.81 -15.29 16.16
CA ILE A 705 -17.76 -15.90 17.00
C ILE A 705 -18.32 -16.80 18.11
N VAL A 706 -19.57 -17.24 17.94
CA VAL A 706 -20.21 -18.25 18.82
C VAL A 706 -19.30 -19.44 19.16
N PRO A 707 -18.51 -19.99 18.21
CA PRO A 707 -17.60 -21.11 18.49
C PRO A 707 -16.48 -20.84 19.51
N LEU A 708 -16.10 -19.58 19.76
CA LEU A 708 -15.04 -19.27 20.74
C LEU A 708 -15.54 -19.19 22.18
N TYR A 709 -16.83 -18.92 22.40
CA TYR A 709 -17.34 -18.70 23.76
C TYR A 709 -17.22 -19.93 24.62
N GLU A 710 -17.51 -21.11 24.05
CA GLU A 710 -17.45 -22.36 24.79
C GLU A 710 -16.03 -22.64 25.30
N PRO A 711 -14.97 -22.68 24.46
CA PRO A 711 -13.57 -22.77 24.90
C PRO A 711 -13.17 -21.69 25.91
N PHE A 712 -13.59 -20.45 25.66
CA PHE A 712 -13.27 -19.30 26.51
C PHE A 712 -13.84 -19.45 27.93
N LEU A 713 -15.10 -19.92 28.02
CA LEU A 713 -15.78 -20.17 29.28
C LEU A 713 -15.22 -21.39 29.99
N GLU A 714 -14.74 -22.43 29.28
CA GLU A 714 -14.04 -23.55 29.93
C GLU A 714 -12.82 -23.07 30.70
N ILE A 715 -12.04 -22.16 30.10
CA ILE A 715 -10.82 -21.62 30.69
C ILE A 715 -11.14 -20.81 31.95
N LEU A 716 -12.15 -19.93 31.89
CA LEU A 716 -12.62 -19.19 33.07
C LEU A 716 -13.22 -20.12 34.14
N ALA A 717 -13.75 -21.26 33.71
CA ALA A 717 -14.33 -22.27 34.56
C ALA A 717 -13.30 -23.25 35.16
N ASP A 718 -12.01 -23.15 34.82
CA ASP A 718 -10.96 -23.92 35.47
C ASP A 718 -10.56 -23.28 36.82
N ARG A 719 -10.43 -24.09 37.89
CA ARG A 719 -10.06 -23.61 39.24
C ARG A 719 -8.62 -23.13 39.33
N GLU A 720 -7.75 -23.59 38.43
CA GLU A 720 -6.35 -23.19 38.41
C GLU A 720 -6.17 -21.77 37.85
N PHE A 721 -7.12 -21.30 37.04
CA PHE A 721 -7.27 -19.90 36.66
C PHE A 721 -7.97 -19.14 37.79
N ARG A 722 -7.26 -18.92 38.91
CA ARG A 722 -7.77 -18.08 40.00
C ARG A 722 -7.99 -16.66 39.50
N VAL A 723 -9.23 -16.36 39.14
CA VAL A 723 -9.75 -15.04 38.74
C VAL A 723 -9.38 -13.93 39.74
N SER A 724 -9.06 -14.29 41.00
CA SER A 724 -8.61 -13.36 42.03
C SER A 724 -7.24 -12.70 41.77
N LYS A 725 -6.46 -13.15 40.77
CA LYS A 725 -5.18 -12.53 40.37
C LYS A 725 -5.28 -11.62 39.15
N LEU A 726 -6.41 -11.57 38.46
CA LEU A 726 -6.68 -10.52 37.49
C LEU A 726 -7.02 -9.26 38.31
N GLU A 727 -6.07 -8.34 38.45
CA GLU A 727 -6.21 -7.10 39.25
C GLU A 727 -7.27 -6.12 38.69
N PHE A 728 -8.03 -6.52 37.67
CA PHE A 728 -9.17 -5.80 37.12
C PHE A 728 -10.47 -6.55 37.41
N HIS A 729 -11.39 -5.87 38.10
CA HIS A 729 -12.76 -6.27 38.46
C HIS A 729 -13.36 -7.37 37.56
N SER A 730 -13.27 -8.62 37.99
CA SER A 730 -13.82 -9.78 37.28
C SER A 730 -15.35 -9.75 37.16
N GLU A 731 -16.04 -9.07 38.08
CA GLU A 731 -17.47 -8.77 37.94
C GLU A 731 -17.75 -7.82 36.77
N TYR A 732 -16.86 -6.87 36.46
CA TYR A 732 -17.06 -5.90 35.37
C TYR A 732 -16.95 -6.58 34.01
N HIS A 733 -15.92 -7.39 33.77
CA HIS A 733 -15.76 -8.06 32.47
C HIS A 733 -16.85 -9.10 32.21
N TYR A 734 -17.25 -9.85 33.24
CA TYR A 734 -18.38 -10.78 33.12
C TYR A 734 -19.69 -10.03 32.87
N THR A 735 -19.97 -8.95 33.61
CA THR A 735 -21.17 -8.12 33.38
C THR A 735 -21.21 -7.53 31.98
N TYR A 736 -20.08 -6.99 31.49
CA TYR A 736 -19.98 -6.44 30.13
C TYR A 736 -20.14 -7.51 29.06
N PHE A 737 -19.52 -8.68 29.24
CA PHE A 737 -19.69 -9.81 28.33
C PHE A 737 -21.17 -10.20 28.24
N MET A 738 -21.84 -10.29 29.38
CA MET A 738 -23.25 -10.63 29.44
C MET A 738 -24.14 -9.54 28.85
N ASP A 739 -23.83 -8.26 29.06
CA ASP A 739 -24.55 -7.14 28.43
C ASP A 739 -24.34 -7.09 26.91
N TRP A 740 -23.16 -7.47 26.43
CA TRP A 740 -22.90 -7.66 25.00
C TRP A 740 -23.72 -8.83 24.44
N VAL A 741 -23.71 -9.99 25.10
CA VAL A 741 -24.50 -11.18 24.70
C VAL A 741 -25.97 -10.81 24.53
N LYS A 742 -26.54 -10.08 25.50
CA LYS A 742 -27.95 -9.62 25.48
C LYS A 742 -28.27 -8.68 24.33
N THR A 743 -27.30 -7.88 23.87
CA THR A 743 -27.54 -6.82 22.89
C THR A 743 -27.17 -7.21 21.47
N LYS A 744 -26.41 -8.30 21.28
CA LYS A 744 -25.81 -8.64 19.98
C LYS A 744 -26.13 -10.04 19.45
N LEU A 745 -26.46 -11.02 20.29
CA LEU A 745 -26.79 -12.37 19.81
C LEU A 745 -28.28 -12.50 19.45
N PRO A 746 -28.62 -13.25 18.38
CA PRO A 746 -30.00 -13.69 18.14
C PRO A 746 -30.56 -14.44 19.36
N SER A 747 -31.87 -14.31 19.58
CA SER A 747 -32.55 -14.85 20.77
C SER A 747 -32.30 -16.36 20.96
N ASP A 748 -32.31 -17.16 19.90
CA ASP A 748 -32.13 -18.61 19.99
C ASP A 748 -30.69 -19.01 20.39
N ASP A 749 -29.68 -18.35 19.81
CA ASP A 749 -28.27 -18.58 20.16
C ASP A 749 -27.97 -18.15 21.59
N MET A 750 -28.55 -17.01 21.98
CA MET A 750 -28.45 -16.50 23.35
C MET A 750 -29.07 -17.48 24.35
N ILE A 751 -30.26 -18.02 24.06
CA ILE A 751 -30.92 -19.02 24.90
C ILE A 751 -30.04 -20.26 25.02
N SER A 752 -29.54 -20.77 23.89
CA SER A 752 -28.67 -21.95 23.84
C SER A 752 -27.40 -21.76 24.69
N LEU A 753 -26.72 -20.63 24.53
CA LEU A 753 -25.51 -20.29 25.28
C LEU A 753 -25.78 -20.20 26.79
N PHE A 754 -26.87 -19.53 27.21
CA PHE A 754 -27.20 -19.43 28.62
C PHE A 754 -27.57 -20.77 29.25
N LYS A 755 -28.28 -21.63 28.53
CA LYS A 755 -28.57 -22.99 29.00
C LYS A 755 -27.29 -23.78 29.26
N LYS A 756 -26.38 -23.83 28.27
CA LYS A 756 -25.07 -24.49 28.40
C LYS A 756 -24.27 -23.94 29.57
N LEU A 757 -24.23 -22.61 29.74
CA LEU A 757 -23.52 -21.95 30.84
C LEU A 757 -24.06 -22.37 32.21
N ILE A 758 -25.37 -22.37 32.37
CA ILE A 758 -26.01 -22.76 33.62
C ILE A 758 -25.77 -24.24 33.91
N GLU A 759 -25.96 -25.12 32.92
CA GLU A 759 -25.73 -26.56 33.05
C GLU A 759 -24.28 -26.87 33.49
N LYS A 760 -23.30 -26.28 32.80
CA LYS A 760 -21.88 -26.45 33.13
C LYS A 760 -21.52 -25.85 34.49
N GLY A 761 -22.11 -24.70 34.83
CA GLY A 761 -21.95 -24.07 36.14
C GLY A 761 -22.45 -24.96 37.28
N ILE A 762 -23.59 -25.61 37.08
CA ILE A 762 -24.14 -26.56 38.04
C ILE A 762 -23.24 -27.81 38.14
N GLU A 763 -22.90 -28.42 36.99
CA GLU A 763 -22.05 -29.62 36.93
C GLU A 763 -20.75 -29.42 37.72
N GLN A 764 -20.14 -28.24 37.58
CA GLN A 764 -18.90 -27.89 38.24
C GLN A 764 -19.08 -27.30 39.66
N LYS A 765 -20.32 -27.23 40.17
CA LYS A 765 -20.71 -26.63 41.47
C LYS A 765 -20.26 -25.15 41.60
N LYS A 766 -20.29 -24.40 40.50
CA LYS A 766 -19.93 -22.97 40.39
C LYS A 766 -21.16 -22.06 40.46
N TYR A 767 -21.83 -22.04 41.61
CA TYR A 767 -23.10 -21.31 41.77
C TYR A 767 -23.01 -19.79 41.59
N ASN A 768 -21.84 -19.17 41.80
CA ASN A 768 -21.67 -17.73 41.54
C ASN A 768 -21.77 -17.41 40.04
N MET A 769 -21.31 -18.31 39.16
CA MET A 769 -21.44 -18.16 37.71
C MET A 769 -22.92 -18.25 37.32
N VAL A 770 -23.63 -19.24 37.88
CA VAL A 770 -25.08 -19.40 37.69
C VAL A 770 -25.83 -18.16 38.17
N ASP A 771 -25.51 -17.63 39.35
CA ASP A 771 -26.14 -16.43 39.92
C ASP A 771 -25.97 -15.21 39.00
N GLU A 772 -24.80 -15.04 38.39
CA GLU A 772 -24.55 -13.91 37.49
C GLU A 772 -25.20 -14.08 36.12
N VAL A 773 -25.30 -15.32 35.62
CA VAL A 773 -26.13 -15.61 34.43
C VAL A 773 -27.59 -15.25 34.71
N VAL A 774 -28.13 -15.67 35.85
CA VAL A 774 -29.51 -15.39 36.25
C VAL A 774 -29.76 -13.88 36.41
N ARG A 775 -28.86 -13.14 37.08
CA ARG A 775 -28.93 -11.67 37.16
C ARG A 775 -28.93 -11.03 35.78
N SER A 776 -28.15 -11.58 34.85
CA SER A 776 -28.05 -11.08 33.49
C SER A 776 -29.31 -11.32 32.68
N VAL A 777 -29.91 -12.52 32.77
CA VAL A 777 -31.23 -12.79 32.18
C VAL A 777 -32.27 -11.81 32.71
N ASN A 778 -32.19 -11.43 33.98
CA ASN A 778 -33.11 -10.46 34.56
C ASN A 778 -32.97 -9.04 33.97
N LYS A 779 -31.78 -8.65 33.54
CA LYS A 779 -31.57 -7.33 32.92
C LYS A 779 -31.91 -7.29 31.42
N MET A 780 -32.42 -8.38 30.83
CA MET A 780 -32.79 -8.41 29.41
C MET A 780 -34.03 -7.57 29.11
N SER A 781 -33.97 -6.82 28.00
CA SER A 781 -35.11 -6.05 27.46
C SER A 781 -36.07 -6.91 26.64
N ASP A 782 -35.61 -7.98 25.98
CA ASP A 782 -36.46 -8.91 25.24
C ASP A 782 -37.26 -9.80 26.21
N LYS A 783 -38.54 -9.46 26.36
CA LYS A 783 -39.47 -10.14 27.27
C LYS A 783 -39.67 -11.62 26.90
N ASN A 784 -39.71 -11.97 25.62
CA ASN A 784 -39.97 -13.35 25.19
C ASN A 784 -38.80 -14.27 25.52
N THR A 785 -37.58 -13.86 25.13
CA THR A 785 -36.34 -14.57 25.42
C THR A 785 -36.13 -14.75 26.93
N LYS A 786 -36.35 -13.69 27.70
CA LYS A 786 -36.30 -13.68 29.16
C LYS A 786 -37.28 -14.71 29.77
N MET A 787 -38.52 -14.75 29.29
CA MET A 787 -39.53 -15.70 29.77
C MET A 787 -39.20 -17.17 29.43
N VAL A 788 -38.67 -17.44 28.23
CA VAL A 788 -38.24 -18.79 27.83
C VAL A 788 -37.11 -19.29 28.73
N LEU A 789 -36.12 -18.44 29.01
CA LEU A 789 -35.02 -18.78 29.91
C LEU A 789 -35.48 -19.01 31.34
N TYR A 790 -36.45 -18.23 31.84
CA TYR A 790 -36.99 -18.45 33.17
C TYR A 790 -37.79 -19.72 33.32
N ALA A 791 -38.67 -20.03 32.37
CA ALA A 791 -39.43 -21.27 32.38
C ALA A 791 -38.46 -22.47 32.44
N TRP A 792 -37.42 -22.44 31.60
CA TRP A 792 -36.39 -23.47 31.61
C TRP A 792 -35.59 -23.52 32.93
N LEU A 793 -35.20 -22.37 33.49
CA LEU A 793 -34.47 -22.27 34.75
C LEU A 793 -35.27 -22.84 35.93
N ILE A 794 -36.58 -22.61 35.97
CA ILE A 794 -37.47 -23.14 37.01
C ILE A 794 -37.58 -24.66 36.89
N GLU A 795 -37.81 -25.18 35.70
CA GLU A 795 -37.88 -26.63 35.47
C GLU A 795 -36.54 -27.30 35.82
N LYS A 796 -35.40 -26.74 35.40
CA LYS A 796 -34.08 -27.26 35.79
C LYS A 796 -33.81 -27.19 37.29
N SER A 797 -34.26 -26.13 37.95
CA SER A 797 -34.11 -26.00 39.40
C SER A 797 -34.96 -27.03 40.16
N LYS A 798 -36.15 -27.36 39.66
CA LYS A 798 -37.00 -28.43 40.18
C LYS A 798 -36.35 -29.80 40.00
N GLU A 799 -35.88 -30.10 38.78
CA GLU A 799 -35.18 -31.35 38.46
C GLU A 799 -34.02 -31.61 39.43
N GLN A 800 -33.29 -30.55 39.79
CA GLN A 800 -32.11 -30.65 40.65
C GLN A 800 -32.37 -30.42 42.13
N LYS A 801 -33.61 -30.11 42.54
CA LYS A 801 -33.99 -29.74 43.91
C LYS A 801 -33.12 -28.62 44.50
N ASN A 802 -32.72 -27.65 43.67
CA ASN A 802 -31.81 -26.57 44.09
C ASN A 802 -32.59 -25.37 44.63
N THR A 803 -32.99 -25.44 45.90
CA THR A 803 -33.79 -24.40 46.60
C THR A 803 -33.13 -23.02 46.58
N ARG A 804 -31.79 -22.96 46.60
CA ARG A 804 -31.03 -21.70 46.50
C ARG A 804 -31.21 -21.02 45.14
N LEU A 805 -31.15 -21.78 44.05
CA LEU A 805 -31.37 -21.24 42.69
C LEU A 805 -32.80 -20.73 42.54
N ILE A 806 -33.79 -21.45 43.09
CA ILE A 806 -35.20 -21.03 43.10
C ILE A 806 -35.38 -19.74 43.90
N SER A 807 -34.82 -19.67 45.12
CA SER A 807 -34.88 -18.47 45.96
C SER A 807 -34.26 -17.25 45.28
N ASN A 808 -33.11 -17.43 44.61
CA ASN A 808 -32.47 -16.36 43.85
C ASN A 808 -33.31 -15.92 42.64
N LEU A 809 -33.88 -16.85 41.86
CA LEU A 809 -34.78 -16.54 40.75
C LEU A 809 -36.00 -15.73 41.23
N VAL A 810 -36.62 -16.16 42.32
CA VAL A 810 -37.75 -15.48 42.96
C VAL A 810 -37.36 -14.07 43.40
N ARG A 811 -36.26 -13.93 44.14
CA ARG A 811 -35.77 -12.64 44.67
C ARG A 811 -35.43 -11.62 43.57
N TYR A 812 -34.80 -12.06 42.48
CA TYR A 812 -34.42 -11.15 41.39
C TYR A 812 -35.62 -10.78 40.49
N ASN A 813 -36.54 -11.71 40.24
CA ASN A 813 -37.66 -11.50 39.32
C ASN A 813 -38.78 -10.62 39.89
N LEU A 814 -38.97 -10.62 41.22
CA LEU A 814 -40.04 -9.87 41.87
C LEU A 814 -39.84 -8.35 41.83
N ARG A 815 -38.64 -7.88 41.50
CA ARG A 815 -38.34 -6.45 41.39
C ARG A 815 -38.75 -5.85 40.03
N ASP A 816 -38.67 -6.58 38.92
CA ASP A 816 -38.70 -5.97 37.56
C ASP A 816 -39.92 -6.29 36.68
N ALA A 817 -40.67 -7.37 36.92
CA ALA A 817 -41.71 -7.81 35.97
C ALA A 817 -43.09 -7.11 36.12
N ASP A 818 -43.82 -7.02 34.99
CA ASP A 818 -45.23 -6.63 34.88
C ASP A 818 -46.13 -7.76 35.42
N VAL A 819 -47.13 -7.42 36.25
CA VAL A 819 -47.74 -8.35 37.22
C VAL A 819 -48.68 -9.38 36.58
N ARG A 820 -49.21 -9.14 35.38
CA ARG A 820 -50.19 -10.04 34.74
C ARG A 820 -49.63 -11.43 34.41
N ASP A 821 -48.38 -11.50 33.97
CA ASP A 821 -47.74 -12.79 33.59
C ASP A 821 -47.21 -13.55 34.82
N MET A 822 -47.19 -12.91 35.99
CA MET A 822 -46.67 -13.49 37.24
C MET A 822 -47.64 -14.46 37.90
N SER A 823 -48.96 -14.38 37.64
CA SER A 823 -49.96 -15.26 38.27
C SER A 823 -49.67 -16.75 38.03
N ASN A 824 -49.24 -17.11 36.81
CA ASN A 824 -48.88 -18.50 36.47
C ASN A 824 -47.53 -18.91 37.06
N LEU A 825 -46.55 -18.00 37.07
CA LEU A 825 -45.24 -18.21 37.68
C LEU A 825 -45.39 -18.44 39.20
N PHE A 826 -46.20 -17.62 39.85
CA PHE A 826 -46.48 -17.69 41.27
C PHE A 826 -47.21 -18.96 41.65
N LYS A 827 -48.25 -19.37 40.90
CA LYS A 827 -48.91 -20.68 41.12
C LYS A 827 -47.89 -21.82 41.07
N THR A 828 -47.01 -21.80 40.08
CA THR A 828 -45.96 -22.82 39.89
C THR A 828 -44.94 -22.85 41.03
N VAL A 829 -44.55 -21.69 41.58
CA VAL A 829 -43.57 -21.61 42.69
C VAL A 829 -44.24 -21.94 44.03
N VAL A 830 -45.50 -21.54 44.22
CA VAL A 830 -46.28 -21.81 45.43
C VAL A 830 -46.58 -23.31 45.59
N GLU A 831 -46.69 -24.05 44.49
CA GLU A 831 -46.81 -25.52 44.50
C GLU A 831 -45.56 -26.26 45.01
N LEU A 832 -44.41 -25.58 45.13
CA LEU A 832 -43.18 -26.18 45.66
C LEU A 832 -43.26 -26.49 47.16
N LYS A 833 -44.23 -25.91 47.88
CA LYS A 833 -44.49 -26.17 49.32
C LYS A 833 -43.27 -25.98 50.23
N ASP A 834 -42.31 -25.18 49.80
CA ASP A 834 -41.09 -24.87 50.56
C ASP A 834 -41.31 -23.60 51.40
N PRO A 835 -41.23 -23.69 52.73
CA PRO A 835 -41.50 -22.55 53.60
C PRO A 835 -40.61 -21.34 53.37
N ASP A 836 -39.32 -21.52 53.09
CA ASP A 836 -38.37 -20.41 52.94
C ASP A 836 -38.60 -19.66 51.62
N ILE A 837 -39.05 -20.39 50.59
CA ILE A 837 -39.49 -19.82 49.31
C ILE A 837 -40.81 -19.05 49.48
N LEU A 838 -41.78 -19.62 50.21
CA LEU A 838 -43.06 -18.96 50.50
C LEU A 838 -42.87 -17.70 51.36
N GLU A 839 -41.97 -17.74 52.33
CA GLU A 839 -41.58 -16.59 53.15
C GLU A 839 -40.97 -15.47 52.30
N SER A 840 -40.03 -15.82 51.40
CA SER A 840 -39.41 -14.86 50.47
C SER A 840 -40.43 -14.24 49.49
N LEU A 841 -41.45 -15.02 49.07
CA LEU A 841 -42.55 -14.57 48.23
C LEU A 841 -43.44 -13.55 48.95
N VAL A 842 -43.75 -13.79 50.23
CA VAL A 842 -44.52 -12.88 51.09
C VAL A 842 -43.80 -11.55 51.27
N GLU A 843 -42.52 -11.56 51.65
CA GLU A 843 -41.77 -10.31 51.85
C GLU A 843 -41.74 -9.44 50.59
N SER A 844 -41.61 -10.10 49.44
CA SER A 844 -41.49 -9.43 48.15
C SER A 844 -42.84 -8.96 47.61
N SER A 845 -43.97 -9.57 48.01
CA SER A 845 -45.31 -9.19 47.55
C SER A 845 -45.75 -7.83 48.06
N PHE A 846 -45.16 -7.32 49.15
CA PHE A 846 -45.51 -6.04 49.77
C PHE A 846 -44.84 -4.80 49.12
N ILE A 847 -43.91 -4.97 48.18
CA ILE A 847 -43.02 -3.87 47.72
C ILE A 847 -43.63 -3.02 46.57
N LYS A 848 -44.77 -3.39 45.95
CA LYS A 848 -45.37 -2.66 44.80
C LYS A 848 -46.83 -2.20 45.02
N THR A 849 -47.26 -1.21 44.22
CA THR A 849 -48.58 -0.55 44.20
C THR A 849 -49.75 -1.56 44.09
N PRO A 850 -50.88 -1.38 44.80
CA PRO A 850 -51.95 -2.39 44.84
C PRO A 850 -52.66 -2.62 43.50
N HIS A 851 -52.84 -3.89 43.11
CA HIS A 851 -53.71 -4.33 42.00
C HIS A 851 -54.74 -5.35 42.51
N GLU A 852 -55.86 -5.52 41.82
CA GLU A 852 -56.96 -6.42 42.23
C GLU A 852 -56.51 -7.89 42.43
N ASP A 853 -55.52 -8.36 41.67
CA ASP A 853 -54.98 -9.72 41.74
C ASP A 853 -54.09 -9.99 42.96
N GLN A 854 -53.58 -8.93 43.60
CA GLN A 854 -52.70 -9.06 44.76
C GLN A 854 -53.48 -9.58 45.98
N PHE A 855 -54.78 -9.29 46.05
CA PHE A 855 -55.66 -9.86 47.07
C PHE A 855 -55.81 -11.38 46.89
N ALA A 856 -56.09 -11.83 45.66
CA ALA A 856 -56.20 -13.26 45.36
C ALA A 856 -54.87 -14.00 45.64
N PHE A 857 -53.73 -13.35 45.38
CA PHE A 857 -52.42 -13.90 45.67
C PHE A 857 -52.11 -13.99 47.17
N HIS A 858 -52.41 -12.96 47.97
CA HIS A 858 -52.24 -13.04 49.43
C HIS A 858 -53.18 -14.09 50.05
N ILE A 859 -54.41 -14.24 49.55
CA ILE A 859 -55.30 -15.33 49.97
C ILE A 859 -54.68 -16.69 49.63
N LEU A 860 -54.13 -16.87 48.43
CA LEU A 860 -53.45 -18.11 48.06
C LEU A 860 -52.25 -18.41 48.97
N LEU A 861 -51.45 -17.40 49.32
CA LEU A 861 -50.33 -17.56 50.27
C LEU A 861 -50.83 -17.91 51.68
N MET A 862 -51.92 -17.29 52.16
CA MET A 862 -52.54 -17.64 53.44
C MET A 862 -53.09 -19.06 53.45
N GLU A 863 -53.75 -19.49 52.36
CA GLU A 863 -54.24 -20.86 52.21
C GLU A 863 -53.10 -21.89 52.23
N LYS A 864 -51.95 -21.55 51.66
CA LYS A 864 -50.77 -22.43 51.65
C LYS A 864 -50.01 -22.43 52.96
N ALA A 865 -49.92 -21.29 53.63
CA ALA A 865 -49.43 -21.23 55.00
C ALA A 865 -50.28 -22.09 55.93
N GLU A 866 -51.62 -22.06 55.78
CA GLU A 866 -52.55 -22.92 56.51
C GLU A 866 -52.38 -24.41 56.16
N GLU A 867 -52.29 -24.75 54.87
CA GLU A 867 -52.04 -26.13 54.42
C GLU A 867 -50.74 -26.70 55.02
N LEU A 868 -49.69 -25.88 55.09
CA LEU A 868 -48.39 -26.26 55.65
C LEU A 868 -48.32 -26.15 57.17
N LYS A 869 -49.32 -25.54 57.80
CA LYS A 869 -49.34 -25.15 59.22
C LYS A 869 -48.10 -24.34 59.63
N ASP A 870 -47.60 -23.50 58.72
CA ASP A 870 -46.40 -22.68 58.94
C ASP A 870 -46.78 -21.26 59.39
N VAL A 871 -46.50 -20.99 60.67
CA VAL A 871 -46.82 -19.70 61.30
C VAL A 871 -45.95 -18.57 60.76
N ARG A 872 -44.71 -18.83 60.31
CA ARG A 872 -43.78 -17.79 59.85
C ARG A 872 -44.29 -17.08 58.59
N VAL A 873 -44.81 -17.86 57.64
CA VAL A 873 -45.41 -17.33 56.41
C VAL A 873 -46.65 -16.49 56.72
N PHE A 874 -47.45 -16.93 57.70
CA PHE A 874 -48.67 -16.25 58.13
C PHE A 874 -48.39 -14.97 58.94
N GLU A 875 -47.39 -14.98 59.83
CA GLU A 875 -46.95 -13.81 60.61
C GLU A 875 -46.47 -12.68 59.70
N LYS A 876 -45.70 -13.00 58.65
CA LYS A 876 -45.24 -11.99 57.69
C LYS A 876 -46.37 -11.39 56.85
N LEU A 877 -47.53 -12.06 56.76
CA LEU A 877 -48.73 -11.52 56.12
C LEU A 877 -49.54 -10.57 57.04
N TYR A 878 -49.28 -10.56 58.36
CA TYR A 878 -50.00 -9.73 59.35
C TYR A 878 -49.27 -8.40 59.63
N PRO A 879 -49.88 -7.22 59.35
CA PRO A 879 -49.19 -5.93 59.45
C PRO A 879 -49.17 -5.31 60.86
N GLY A 880 -49.56 -6.06 61.90
CA GLY A 880 -49.69 -5.57 63.27
C GLY A 880 -48.41 -5.08 63.96
N TYR A 881 -47.26 -5.10 63.28
CA TYR A 881 -45.99 -4.60 63.81
C TYR A 881 -45.38 -3.39 63.09
N ASN A 882 -45.80 -3.06 61.85
CA ASN A 882 -45.12 -2.01 61.05
C ASN A 882 -46.04 -0.95 60.42
N GLY A 883 -47.35 -0.95 60.72
CA GLY A 883 -48.30 -0.03 60.11
C GLY A 883 -48.57 -0.35 58.63
N PHE A 884 -49.72 0.07 58.11
CA PHE A 884 -49.95 -0.06 56.67
C PHE A 884 -49.04 0.92 55.93
N PRO A 885 -48.38 0.51 54.83
CA PRO A 885 -47.76 1.46 53.92
C PRO A 885 -48.82 2.46 53.43
N ASP A 886 -48.58 3.76 53.59
CA ASP A 886 -49.54 4.84 53.27
C ASP A 886 -50.11 4.75 51.84
N ASN A 887 -49.32 4.14 50.95
CA ASN A 887 -49.49 3.89 49.53
C ASN A 887 -50.52 2.80 49.15
N TYR A 888 -51.21 2.15 50.10
CA TYR A 888 -52.38 1.32 49.75
C TYR A 888 -53.56 2.20 49.26
N ASN A 889 -54.16 1.86 48.11
CA ASN A 889 -55.36 2.55 47.62
C ASN A 889 -56.55 2.31 48.57
N GLN A 890 -57.48 3.27 48.65
CA GLN A 890 -58.56 3.23 49.64
C GLN A 890 -59.47 2.00 49.46
N GLU A 891 -59.59 1.46 48.25
CA GLU A 891 -60.41 0.29 47.97
C GLU A 891 -59.79 -1.00 48.53
N THR A 892 -58.47 -1.16 48.39
CA THR A 892 -57.72 -2.29 48.95
C THR A 892 -57.68 -2.18 50.47
N LYS A 893 -57.51 -0.96 51.01
CA LYS A 893 -57.73 -0.70 52.43
C LYS A 893 -59.15 -1.14 52.81
N ASN A 894 -60.19 -0.73 52.12
CA ASN A 894 -61.57 -1.09 52.47
C ASN A 894 -61.88 -2.60 52.33
N LYS A 895 -61.19 -3.35 51.46
CA LYS A 895 -61.36 -4.81 51.30
C LYS A 895 -60.54 -5.61 52.33
N ILE A 896 -59.28 -5.22 52.58
CA ILE A 896 -58.36 -5.94 53.47
C ILE A 896 -58.54 -5.52 54.94
N PHE A 897 -58.82 -4.24 55.20
CA PHE A 897 -58.92 -3.68 56.55
C PHE A 897 -60.01 -4.35 57.40
N PRO A 898 -61.21 -4.70 56.91
CA PRO A 898 -62.19 -5.45 57.70
C PRO A 898 -61.70 -6.83 58.12
N ILE A 899 -60.91 -7.50 57.27
CA ILE A 899 -60.31 -8.80 57.57
C ILE A 899 -59.27 -8.62 58.65
N LEU A 900 -58.30 -7.72 58.43
CA LEU A 900 -57.22 -7.47 59.39
C LEU A 900 -57.73 -6.89 60.71
N GLN A 901 -58.79 -6.08 60.68
CA GLN A 901 -59.50 -5.60 61.87
C GLN A 901 -60.19 -6.75 62.58
N TYR A 902 -60.85 -7.68 61.86
CA TYR A 902 -61.38 -8.91 62.47
C TYR A 902 -60.24 -9.75 63.09
N MET A 903 -59.09 -9.90 62.41
CA MET A 903 -57.94 -10.61 62.97
C MET A 903 -57.44 -9.96 64.25
N ARG A 904 -57.35 -8.62 64.26
CA ARG A 904 -56.94 -7.81 65.42
C ARG A 904 -57.94 -7.90 66.57
N ASP A 905 -59.23 -7.83 66.28
CA ASP A 905 -60.30 -7.81 67.28
C ASP A 905 -60.46 -9.19 67.95
N ASN A 906 -60.16 -10.27 67.23
CA ASN A 906 -60.14 -11.65 67.75
C ASN A 906 -58.72 -12.11 68.16
N GLN A 907 -57.73 -11.21 68.15
CA GLN A 907 -56.32 -11.55 68.42
C GLN A 907 -56.09 -12.05 69.84
N LYS A 908 -56.90 -11.59 70.81
CA LYS A 908 -56.80 -12.03 72.21
C LYS A 908 -57.23 -13.49 72.42
N ASP A 909 -57.95 -14.05 71.45
CA ASP A 909 -58.47 -15.41 71.50
C ASP A 909 -57.58 -16.42 70.75
N ILE A 910 -56.48 -15.96 70.12
CA ILE A 910 -55.54 -16.79 69.36
C ILE A 910 -54.14 -16.72 70.00
N ASN A 911 -53.62 -17.86 70.46
CA ASN A 911 -52.25 -17.99 70.96
C ASN A 911 -51.30 -18.27 69.79
N TRP A 912 -50.48 -17.29 69.41
CA TRP A 912 -49.60 -17.36 68.23
C TRP A 912 -48.31 -18.15 68.43
N ASN A 913 -48.11 -18.82 69.57
CA ASN A 913 -47.03 -19.79 69.69
C ASN A 913 -47.25 -20.94 68.69
N GLU A 914 -46.21 -21.29 67.91
CA GLU A 914 -46.23 -22.28 66.80
C GLU A 914 -46.96 -23.60 67.12
N LYS A 915 -47.07 -23.98 68.39
CA LYS A 915 -47.64 -25.25 68.83
C LYS A 915 -49.15 -25.22 69.10
N ASP A 916 -49.75 -24.04 69.31
CA ASP A 916 -51.13 -23.92 69.80
C ASP A 916 -52.02 -23.02 68.92
N VAL A 917 -51.60 -22.73 67.68
CA VAL A 917 -52.44 -21.99 66.72
C VAL A 917 -53.63 -22.85 66.32
N ASP A 918 -54.83 -22.38 66.64
CA ASP A 918 -56.07 -23.01 66.17
C ASP A 918 -56.28 -22.68 64.68
N TRP A 919 -55.70 -23.52 63.81
CA TRP A 919 -55.83 -23.39 62.36
C TRP A 919 -57.27 -23.50 61.86
N LYS A 920 -58.19 -24.07 62.65
CA LYS A 920 -59.62 -24.07 62.32
C LYS A 920 -60.19 -22.65 62.38
N VAL A 921 -59.74 -21.84 63.35
CA VAL A 921 -60.08 -20.41 63.45
C VAL A 921 -59.45 -19.64 62.29
N VAL A 922 -58.18 -19.89 61.97
CA VAL A 922 -57.49 -19.27 60.82
C VAL A 922 -58.21 -19.58 59.51
N ARG A 923 -58.62 -20.83 59.28
CA ARG A 923 -59.39 -21.24 58.10
C ARG A 923 -60.73 -20.51 58.03
N GLN A 924 -61.47 -20.43 59.13
CA GLN A 924 -62.72 -19.65 59.20
C GLN A 924 -62.51 -18.18 58.88
N MET A 925 -61.36 -17.61 59.26
CA MET A 925 -60.99 -16.23 58.92
C MET A 925 -60.73 -16.06 57.42
N ILE A 926 -59.95 -16.97 56.82
CA ILE A 926 -59.71 -16.98 55.36
C ILE A 926 -61.03 -17.13 54.60
N ASP A 927 -61.93 -18.00 55.05
CA ASP A 927 -63.21 -18.23 54.38
C ASP A 927 -64.19 -17.06 54.55
N LYS A 928 -64.19 -16.38 55.71
CA LYS A 928 -64.93 -15.11 55.90
C LYS A 928 -64.35 -13.99 55.04
N ALA A 929 -63.03 -13.91 54.91
CA ALA A 929 -62.34 -12.93 54.09
C ALA A 929 -62.72 -12.99 52.60
N LYS A 930 -63.17 -14.16 52.12
CA LYS A 930 -63.65 -14.35 50.75
C LYS A 930 -65.09 -13.84 50.51
N GLN A 931 -65.83 -13.45 51.56
CA GLN A 931 -67.24 -13.00 51.44
C GLN A 931 -67.35 -11.47 51.20
N PRO A 932 -68.26 -10.99 50.33
CA PRO A 932 -68.43 -9.56 50.05
C PRO A 932 -69.15 -8.79 51.19
N PRO A 933 -68.84 -7.49 51.46
CA PRO A 933 -69.34 -6.77 52.63
C PRO A 933 -70.82 -6.35 52.56
N LEU A 934 -71.64 -6.81 53.51
CA LEU A 934 -73.11 -6.69 53.60
C LEU A 934 -73.69 -5.33 54.09
N ARG A 935 -72.94 -4.22 54.09
CA ARG A 935 -73.37 -2.95 54.74
C ARG A 935 -74.05 -1.90 53.85
N ILE A 936 -74.18 -2.10 52.54
CA ILE A 936 -74.74 -1.07 51.63
C ILE A 936 -76.26 -1.20 51.40
N ILE A 937 -76.83 -2.40 51.52
CA ILE A 937 -78.27 -2.63 51.22
C ILE A 937 -79.19 -2.03 52.29
N LYS A 938 -78.81 -2.12 53.58
CA LYS A 938 -79.62 -1.62 54.70
C LYS A 938 -79.72 -0.08 54.76
N PHE A 939 -78.81 0.63 54.10
CA PHE A 939 -78.78 2.10 54.06
C PHE A 939 -79.65 2.68 52.93
N VAL A 940 -80.01 1.87 51.92
CA VAL A 940 -80.80 2.31 50.76
C VAL A 940 -82.31 2.10 50.99
N GLU A 941 -82.71 1.16 51.85
CA GLU A 941 -84.12 0.88 52.19
C GLU A 941 -84.75 1.90 53.15
N GLU A 942 -83.95 2.73 53.85
CA GLU A 942 -84.42 3.67 54.87
C GLU A 942 -84.62 5.13 54.37
N LEU A 943 -84.48 5.40 53.06
CA LEU A 943 -84.60 6.76 52.50
C LEU A 943 -86.04 7.07 52.02
N THR A 944 -86.79 7.87 52.79
CA THR A 944 -88.14 8.34 52.41
C THR A 944 -88.13 9.48 51.38
N PRO A 945 -89.19 9.63 50.54
CA PRO A 945 -89.25 10.63 49.46
C PRO A 945 -89.07 12.11 49.89
N SER A 946 -89.38 12.44 51.13
CA SER A 946 -89.19 13.78 51.71
C SER A 946 -87.71 14.14 51.91
N SER A 947 -86.84 13.15 52.09
CA SER A 947 -85.39 13.31 52.27
C SER A 947 -84.66 13.53 50.94
N LEU A 948 -85.25 13.08 49.83
CA LEU A 948 -84.68 13.16 48.48
C LEU A 948 -84.81 14.55 47.85
N LYS A 949 -85.84 15.35 48.21
CA LYS A 949 -86.02 16.73 47.71
C LYS A 949 -85.03 17.75 48.29
N LYS A 950 -84.38 17.48 49.42
CA LYS A 950 -83.44 18.42 50.06
C LYS A 950 -81.98 18.26 49.61
N ASN A 951 -81.65 17.21 48.84
CA ASN A 951 -80.28 16.86 48.48
C ASN A 951 -80.14 16.37 47.03
N GLU A 952 -80.88 16.98 46.08
CA GLU A 952 -80.75 16.68 44.64
C GLU A 952 -79.31 16.86 44.11
N SER A 953 -78.54 17.79 44.69
CA SER A 953 -77.12 18.02 44.37
C SER A 953 -76.19 16.85 44.76
N LEU A 954 -76.48 16.14 45.85
CA LEU A 954 -75.64 15.04 46.33
C LEU A 954 -75.98 13.72 45.64
N PHE A 955 -77.27 13.48 45.38
CA PHE A 955 -77.75 12.31 44.66
C PHE A 955 -77.34 12.35 43.18
N GLY A 956 -77.44 13.53 42.54
CA GLY A 956 -76.94 13.76 41.17
C GLY A 956 -75.43 13.53 41.03
N LYS A 957 -74.63 13.90 42.05
CA LYS A 957 -73.17 13.65 42.07
C LYS A 957 -72.79 12.19 42.32
N CYS A 958 -73.58 11.44 43.08
CA CYS A 958 -73.34 10.00 43.29
C CYS A 958 -73.72 9.17 42.06
N LEU A 959 -74.85 9.47 41.43
CA LEU A 959 -75.30 8.77 40.23
C LEU A 959 -74.39 9.06 39.02
N SER A 960 -73.90 10.30 38.88
CA SER A 960 -72.90 10.70 37.86
C SER A 960 -71.55 9.99 38.05
N ARG A 961 -71.17 9.60 39.27
CA ARG A 961 -69.95 8.80 39.53
C ARG A 961 -70.15 7.29 39.34
N MET A 962 -71.38 6.79 39.43
CA MET A 962 -71.69 5.37 39.21
C MET A 962 -71.95 5.03 37.74
N LEU A 963 -72.49 5.95 36.94
CA LEU A 963 -72.72 5.73 35.50
C LEU A 963 -71.53 6.15 34.62
N GLY A 964 -70.50 6.76 35.23
CA GLY A 964 -69.22 7.12 34.60
C GLY A 964 -68.04 6.22 34.96
N ARG A 965 -68.30 5.02 35.50
CA ARG A 965 -67.32 3.94 35.70
C ARG A 965 -67.85 2.64 35.15
#